data_AF-A0A2W4SCX9-F1
#
_entry.id   AF-A0A2W4SCX9-F1
#
_cell.length_a   1.000
_cell.length_b   1.000
_cell.length_c   1.000
_cell.angle_alpha   90.00
_cell.angle_beta   90.00
_cell.angle_gamma   90.00
#
_symmetry.space_group_name_H-M   'P 1'
#
loop_
_entity.id
_entity.type
_entity.pdbx_description
1 polymer ?
#
loop_
_entity_poly.entity_id
_entity_poly.type
_entity_poly.pdbx_seq_one_letter_code
_entity_poly.pdbx_strand_id
1 'polypeptide(L)'
;MPRRPLRDRTPAVLLLLGTWVACATAPPPPPAPAPAPAPRLTDADIDALADLLRLEDRREYDGAALRAGLQHPNPHVRRRAALAVGRIGDRRGTPLLLDALTDTSALVRADAAFALGLLRDSSAVVVHALAALARSGGEPPTTAIAEGGGTPGESAPPAPGRAGSRPASDPAADSAVAAAVEAVGALGKLGSAHARDEVYALLRSALAAERPDAGAPPAPVVAEALLAVWRLPRAPDLASLVQPFTSSSVDHELRWRAVYALARAGDPRGVDALLAALHDPDPLVRSLAARGLRAPVVDSAGRRDPARDALLLALNDQHPHVRIDALRALATFGDETLVRAVAQRLADGDTNVVVAAVETLGALGGAYAAALVEPLALDGAVRLSLRAAALAALVRVHSARGASAAETFAASGDWLARLYAARALGAGRWAHVGALLRRLAADPDPRVQAAALVSVSRLAADTIPGARALYIQGLGSPDPVVRAAALGGLARRADPGDLPLLMEAYAVAQRDSVNDAALAAVEALGALAARGVPVARSFFLRFPRSEDPLVRAAVARRLDDRAWGSTWPAETGRPDAFYREVIRELVAPDIEDGARPRVRVHTANGSFTIELLPAAAPLTVHNFLALARRGFFDGARWHRVVPNFVLQGGDPRGDGEGGPGFAIRDEINRIRYLRGTLGMALSGPDTGGSQFFIAHSPQPHLDGGYTAFGRVVAGSEVADAVVQDDPIVSIEVLP
;
A
#
# COMPACT_ATOMS: atom_id res chain seq x y z
N MET A 1 8.77 -7.06 -74.26
CA MET A 1 7.52 -6.31 -74.56
C MET A 1 6.71 -7.09 -75.58
N PRO A 2 5.36 -7.12 -75.56
CA PRO A 2 4.37 -6.31 -74.80
C PRO A 2 3.41 -7.22 -73.96
N ARG A 3 2.30 -6.79 -73.36
CA ARG A 3 1.94 -5.68 -72.45
C ARG A 3 0.68 -6.15 -71.68
N ARG A 4 0.66 -5.89 -70.36
CA ARG A 4 -0.45 -5.70 -69.39
C ARG A 4 -1.59 -6.75 -69.23
N PRO A 5 -1.94 -7.13 -67.98
CA PRO A 5 -3.01 -8.09 -67.70
C PRO A 5 -4.38 -7.44 -67.36
N LEU A 6 -5.38 -8.30 -67.50
CA LEU A 6 -6.84 -8.15 -67.32
C LEU A 6 -7.23 -7.70 -65.90
N ARG A 7 -8.13 -6.72 -65.73
CA ARG A 7 -9.61 -6.82 -65.70
C ARG A 7 -10.13 -7.81 -64.65
N ASP A 8 -10.49 -7.27 -63.49
CA ASP A 8 -11.48 -7.87 -62.60
C ASP A 8 -12.76 -7.04 -62.60
N ARG A 9 -13.88 -7.75 -62.60
CA ARG A 9 -15.24 -7.26 -62.84
C ARG A 9 -15.89 -6.76 -61.55
N THR A 10 -16.37 -5.51 -61.56
CA THR A 10 -17.55 -5.06 -60.80
C THR A 10 -18.83 -5.63 -61.45
N PRO A 11 -19.97 -5.84 -60.75
CA PRO A 11 -20.89 -4.72 -60.37
C PRO A 11 -21.69 -5.02 -59.05
N ALA A 12 -22.51 -4.18 -58.42
CA ALA A 12 -23.06 -2.85 -58.66
C ALA A 12 -23.42 -2.26 -57.28
N VAL A 13 -23.27 -0.94 -57.10
CA VAL A 13 -24.04 -0.19 -56.09
C VAL A 13 -24.73 0.96 -56.84
N LEU A 14 -26.06 0.98 -56.75
CA LEU A 14 -26.91 2.00 -57.34
C LEU A 14 -26.81 3.30 -56.53
N LEU A 15 -26.56 4.39 -57.25
CA LEU A 15 -26.71 5.77 -56.81
C LEU A 15 -28.19 6.15 -56.69
N LEU A 16 -28.54 6.85 -55.61
CA LEU A 16 -29.60 7.85 -55.61
C LEU A 16 -29.06 9.13 -54.96
N LEU A 17 -29.18 10.23 -55.71
CA LEU A 17 -28.74 11.58 -55.38
C LEU A 17 -29.79 12.33 -54.54
N GLY A 18 -29.29 13.18 -53.64
CA GLY A 18 -29.93 14.45 -53.29
C GLY A 18 -30.40 14.61 -51.84
N THR A 19 -29.57 15.25 -50.99
CA THR A 19 -29.70 16.67 -50.58
C THR A 19 -28.65 16.98 -49.50
N TRP A 20 -27.80 17.97 -49.75
CA TRP A 20 -26.84 18.49 -48.78
C TRP A 20 -27.56 19.43 -47.82
N VAL A 21 -27.74 19.02 -46.56
CA VAL A 21 -28.04 19.92 -45.45
C VAL A 21 -26.72 20.32 -44.82
N ALA A 22 -26.38 21.61 -44.88
CA ALA A 22 -25.28 22.17 -44.11
C ALA A 22 -25.64 22.12 -42.62
N CYS A 23 -25.10 21.15 -41.88
CA CYS A 23 -25.10 21.21 -40.42
C CYS A 23 -24.07 22.24 -39.97
N ALA A 24 -24.55 23.41 -39.55
CA ALA A 24 -23.75 24.37 -38.80
C ALA A 24 -23.26 23.69 -37.51
N THR A 25 -21.94 23.62 -37.33
CA THR A 25 -21.32 23.17 -36.09
C THR A 25 -21.63 24.19 -35.00
N ALA A 26 -22.37 23.76 -33.97
CA ALA A 26 -22.57 24.57 -32.77
C ALA A 26 -21.20 24.89 -32.13
N PRO A 27 -20.96 26.13 -31.67
CA PRO A 27 -19.74 26.46 -30.96
C PRO A 27 -19.61 25.62 -29.68
N PRO A 28 -18.38 25.29 -29.24
CA PRO A 28 -18.17 24.57 -27.99
C PRO A 28 -18.87 25.33 -26.83
N PRO A 29 -19.47 24.62 -25.86
CA PRO A 29 -20.07 25.26 -24.70
C PRO A 29 -19.01 26.12 -24.00
N PRO A 30 -19.37 27.31 -23.48
CA PRO A 30 -18.43 28.11 -22.70
C PRO A 30 -17.91 27.27 -21.54
N PRO A 31 -16.63 27.44 -21.14
CA PRO A 31 -16.11 26.79 -19.95
C PRO A 31 -17.05 27.09 -18.78
N ALA A 32 -17.35 26.07 -17.99
CA ALA A 32 -18.12 26.26 -16.76
C ALA A 32 -17.49 27.41 -15.95
N PRO A 33 -18.30 28.31 -15.38
CA PRO A 33 -17.76 29.39 -14.55
C PRO A 33 -16.85 28.76 -13.49
N ALA A 34 -15.63 29.29 -13.36
CA ALA A 34 -14.72 28.87 -12.31
C ALA A 34 -15.49 28.94 -10.98
N PRO A 35 -15.42 27.89 -10.12
CA PRO A 35 -16.02 27.97 -8.81
C PRO A 35 -15.53 29.25 -8.13
N ALA A 36 -16.42 29.95 -7.42
CA ALA A 36 -16.01 31.12 -6.65
C ALA A 36 -14.79 30.74 -5.79
N PRO A 37 -13.71 31.54 -5.80
CA PRO A 37 -12.51 31.20 -5.03
C PRO A 37 -12.92 30.95 -3.58
N ALA A 38 -12.43 29.85 -3.00
CA ALA A 38 -12.67 29.58 -1.60
C ALA A 38 -12.22 30.80 -0.78
N PRO A 39 -12.93 31.15 0.31
CA PRO A 39 -12.47 32.24 1.16
C PRO A 39 -11.04 31.94 1.61
N ARG A 40 -10.14 32.91 1.40
CA ARG A 40 -8.74 32.79 1.82
C ARG A 40 -8.66 32.49 3.31
N LEU A 41 -7.73 31.63 3.70
CA LEU A 41 -7.42 31.34 5.08
C LEU A 41 -6.92 32.62 5.76
N THR A 42 -7.52 32.93 6.90
CA THR A 42 -7.06 34.02 7.76
C THR A 42 -5.77 33.61 8.48
N ASP A 43 -5.03 34.58 9.03
CA ASP A 43 -3.88 34.25 9.88
C ASP A 43 -4.27 33.36 11.08
N ALA A 44 -5.50 33.55 11.61
CA ALA A 44 -6.03 32.69 12.67
C ALA A 44 -6.26 31.24 12.20
N ASP A 45 -6.75 31.04 10.97
CA ASP A 45 -6.88 29.70 10.38
C ASP A 45 -5.52 29.03 10.21
N ILE A 46 -4.54 29.79 9.70
CA ILE A 46 -3.18 29.32 9.47
C ILE A 46 -2.53 28.90 10.80
N ASP A 47 -2.69 29.70 11.85
CA ASP A 47 -2.17 29.42 13.17
C ASP A 47 -2.80 28.16 13.77
N ALA A 48 -4.12 28.03 13.67
CA ALA A 48 -4.82 26.84 14.14
C ALA A 48 -4.37 25.57 13.39
N LEU A 49 -4.19 25.65 12.06
CA LEU A 49 -3.68 24.52 11.26
C LEU A 49 -2.22 24.16 11.63
N ALA A 50 -1.38 25.16 11.88
CA ALA A 50 0.02 24.97 12.26
C ALA A 50 0.14 24.31 13.64
N ASP A 51 -0.68 24.74 14.60
CA ASP A 51 -0.73 24.13 15.93
C ASP A 51 -1.18 22.67 15.87
N LEU A 52 -2.23 22.37 15.09
CA LEU A 52 -2.69 20.99 14.89
C LEU A 52 -1.61 20.13 14.24
N LEU A 53 -0.91 20.65 13.22
CA LEU A 53 0.18 19.94 12.55
C LEU A 53 1.36 19.66 13.50
N ARG A 54 1.67 20.60 14.41
CA ARG A 54 2.69 20.43 15.45
C ARG A 54 2.31 19.31 16.43
N LEU A 55 1.05 19.26 16.86
CA LEU A 55 0.55 18.18 17.73
C LEU A 55 0.64 16.81 17.02
N GLU A 56 0.31 16.74 15.73
CA GLU A 56 0.43 15.54 14.91
C GLU A 56 1.88 15.02 14.83
N ASP A 57 2.84 15.89 14.53
CA ASP A 57 4.28 15.56 14.39
C ASP A 57 4.90 15.09 15.72
N ARG A 58 4.40 15.65 16.83
CA ARG A 58 4.82 15.28 18.18
C ARG A 58 4.05 14.09 18.75
N ARG A 59 2.98 13.61 18.10
CA ARG A 59 1.99 12.67 18.68
C ARG A 59 1.51 13.13 20.06
N GLU A 60 1.27 14.43 20.20
CA GLU A 60 0.95 15.08 21.48
C GLU A 60 -0.56 15.22 21.64
N TYR A 61 -1.13 14.58 22.66
CA TYR A 61 -2.54 14.73 22.98
C TYR A 61 -2.79 15.97 23.86
N ASP A 62 -3.29 17.04 23.25
CA ASP A 62 -3.85 18.20 23.94
C ASP A 62 -5.36 18.28 23.68
N GLY A 63 -6.15 17.80 24.63
CA GLY A 63 -7.60 17.75 24.50
C GLY A 63 -8.28 19.12 24.44
N ALA A 64 -7.64 20.20 24.94
CA ALA A 64 -8.20 21.55 24.86
C ALA A 64 -7.98 22.13 23.46
N ALA A 65 -6.75 22.05 22.94
CA ALA A 65 -6.41 22.50 21.60
C ALA A 65 -7.18 21.71 20.52
N LEU A 66 -7.26 20.38 20.65
CA LEU A 66 -8.00 19.53 19.70
C LEU A 66 -9.51 19.86 19.69
N ARG A 67 -10.11 20.11 20.86
CA ARG A 67 -11.52 20.53 20.94
C ARG A 67 -11.72 21.91 20.31
N ALA A 68 -10.82 22.87 20.58
CA ALA A 68 -10.88 24.19 19.96
C ALA A 68 -10.80 24.10 18.43
N GLY A 69 -9.90 23.26 17.90
CA GLY A 69 -9.79 22.99 16.47
C GLY A 69 -11.07 22.38 15.88
N LEU A 70 -11.71 21.43 16.58
CA LEU A 70 -12.99 20.84 16.18
C LEU A 70 -14.19 21.78 16.31
N GLN A 71 -14.07 22.89 17.04
CA GLN A 71 -15.12 23.91 17.20
C GLN A 71 -14.83 25.17 16.37
N HIS A 72 -13.76 25.15 15.57
CA HIS A 72 -13.32 26.29 14.80
C HIS A 72 -14.37 26.68 13.72
N PRO A 73 -14.61 27.99 13.48
CA PRO A 73 -15.59 28.43 12.48
C PRO A 73 -15.27 27.91 11.07
N ASN A 74 -13.99 27.84 10.71
CA ASN A 74 -13.53 27.33 9.42
C ASN A 74 -13.55 25.79 9.36
N PRO A 75 -14.32 25.17 8.43
CA PRO A 75 -14.40 23.73 8.31
C PRO A 75 -13.07 23.06 7.94
N HIS A 76 -12.13 23.74 7.27
CA HIS A 76 -10.82 23.18 6.96
C HIS A 76 -9.99 22.92 8.23
N VAL A 77 -10.08 23.82 9.21
CA VAL A 77 -9.46 23.65 10.53
C VAL A 77 -10.11 22.47 11.27
N ARG A 78 -11.45 22.38 11.27
CA ARG A 78 -12.17 21.26 11.90
C ARG A 78 -11.81 19.91 11.29
N ARG A 79 -11.70 19.84 9.95
CA ARG A 79 -11.25 18.63 9.23
C ARG A 79 -9.85 18.20 9.66
N ARG A 80 -8.90 19.15 9.70
CA ARG A 80 -7.54 18.91 10.18
C ARG A 80 -7.53 18.45 11.64
N ALA A 81 -8.36 19.04 12.50
CA ALA A 81 -8.47 18.64 13.89
C ALA A 81 -8.98 17.21 14.05
N ALA A 82 -10.00 16.81 13.30
CA ALA A 82 -10.50 15.43 13.31
C ALA A 82 -9.41 14.42 12.88
N LEU A 83 -8.68 14.71 11.79
CA LEU A 83 -7.54 13.88 11.37
C LEU A 83 -6.42 13.85 12.41
N ALA A 84 -6.11 14.99 13.04
CA ALA A 84 -5.09 15.10 14.07
C ALA A 84 -5.39 14.20 15.26
N VAL A 85 -6.64 14.17 15.75
CA VAL A 85 -7.06 13.25 16.82
C VAL A 85 -6.77 11.80 16.44
N GLY A 86 -7.15 11.38 15.23
CA GLY A 86 -6.91 10.01 14.75
C GLY A 86 -5.43 9.66 14.56
N ARG A 87 -4.63 10.61 14.05
CA ARG A 87 -3.19 10.43 13.80
C ARG A 87 -2.35 10.45 15.08
N ILE A 88 -2.72 11.24 16.08
CA ILE A 88 -2.10 11.20 17.41
C ILE A 88 -2.30 9.80 18.03
N GLY A 89 -3.44 9.15 17.76
CA GLY A 89 -3.65 7.75 18.13
C GLY A 89 -4.04 7.53 19.59
N ASP A 90 -4.32 8.60 20.35
CA ASP A 90 -4.73 8.51 21.76
C ASP A 90 -6.24 8.33 21.89
N ARG A 91 -6.66 7.24 22.55
CA ARG A 91 -8.08 6.88 22.73
C ARG A 91 -8.87 7.87 23.58
N ARG A 92 -8.22 8.77 24.33
CA ARG A 92 -8.90 9.89 25.00
C ARG A 92 -9.62 10.81 24.00
N GLY A 93 -9.21 10.79 22.73
CA GLY A 93 -9.86 11.52 21.65
C GLY A 93 -11.15 10.90 21.10
N THR A 94 -11.52 9.65 21.45
CA THR A 94 -12.74 9.00 20.93
C THR A 94 -13.99 9.85 21.13
N PRO A 95 -14.27 10.44 22.31
CA PRO A 95 -15.46 11.28 22.51
C PRO A 95 -15.50 12.50 21.58
N LEU A 96 -14.34 13.15 21.36
CA LEU A 96 -14.25 14.31 20.46
C LEU A 96 -14.62 13.93 19.01
N LEU A 97 -14.22 12.75 18.55
CA LEU A 97 -14.55 12.27 17.22
C LEU A 97 -16.01 11.84 17.09
N LEU A 98 -16.59 11.24 18.13
CA LEU A 98 -18.02 10.90 18.16
C LEU A 98 -18.88 12.16 18.03
N ASP A 99 -18.53 13.24 18.74
CA ASP A 99 -19.20 14.53 18.60
C ASP A 99 -19.06 15.07 17.16
N ALA A 100 -17.86 14.98 16.58
CA ALA A 100 -17.57 15.43 15.22
C ALA A 100 -18.30 14.64 14.11
N LEU A 101 -18.86 13.46 14.39
CA LEU A 101 -19.75 12.76 13.45
C LEU A 101 -21.08 13.50 13.23
N THR A 102 -21.39 14.51 14.05
CA THR A 102 -22.58 15.36 13.90
C THR A 102 -22.29 16.73 13.28
N ASP A 103 -21.05 16.98 12.85
CA ASP A 103 -20.65 18.26 12.25
C ASP A 103 -21.51 18.60 11.02
N THR A 104 -21.78 19.89 10.82
CA THR A 104 -22.56 20.39 9.68
C THR A 104 -21.87 20.10 8.35
N SER A 105 -20.54 20.09 8.32
CA SER A 105 -19.73 19.74 7.15
C SER A 105 -19.58 18.22 7.02
N ALA A 106 -20.07 17.68 5.92
CA ALA A 106 -19.92 16.25 5.63
C ALA A 106 -18.46 15.80 5.50
N LEU A 107 -17.56 16.69 5.06
CA LEU A 107 -16.14 16.39 5.00
C LEU A 107 -15.50 16.27 6.38
N VAL A 108 -15.97 17.04 7.38
CA VAL A 108 -15.56 16.87 8.78
C VAL A 108 -16.06 15.53 9.31
N ARG A 109 -17.32 15.17 9.04
CA ARG A 109 -17.87 13.85 9.41
C ARG A 109 -17.06 12.70 8.80
N ALA A 110 -16.65 12.83 7.53
CA ALA A 110 -15.82 11.84 6.85
C ALA A 110 -14.42 11.71 7.48
N ASP A 111 -13.76 12.83 7.80
CA ASP A 111 -12.46 12.85 8.49
C ASP A 111 -12.57 12.26 9.91
N ALA A 112 -13.68 12.53 10.62
CA ALA A 112 -13.96 11.98 11.95
C ALA A 112 -14.22 10.46 11.91
N ALA A 113 -15.03 9.99 10.96
CA ALA A 113 -15.29 8.56 10.76
C ALA A 113 -14.00 7.80 10.43
N PHE A 114 -13.18 8.33 9.53
CA PHE A 114 -11.87 7.78 9.21
C PHE A 114 -10.95 7.74 10.44
N ALA A 115 -10.89 8.84 11.22
CA ALA A 115 -10.07 8.95 12.41
C ALA A 115 -10.47 7.95 13.51
N LEU A 116 -11.77 7.66 13.69
CA LEU A 116 -12.24 6.59 14.59
C LEU A 116 -11.69 5.22 14.17
N GLY A 117 -11.62 4.96 12.86
CA GLY A 117 -10.97 3.77 12.32
C GLY A 117 -9.47 3.69 12.63
N LEU A 118 -8.78 4.84 12.75
CA LEU A 118 -7.36 4.89 13.13
C LEU A 118 -7.14 4.60 14.62
N LEU A 119 -8.03 5.09 15.50
CA LEU A 119 -7.95 4.83 16.95
C LEU A 119 -8.17 3.35 17.30
N ARG A 120 -8.76 2.57 16.37
CA ARG A 120 -9.09 1.15 16.54
C ARG A 120 -9.89 0.91 17.84
N ASP A 121 -10.82 1.81 18.12
CA ASP A 121 -11.76 1.69 19.23
C ASP A 121 -12.97 0.89 18.74
N SER A 122 -12.98 -0.41 19.06
CA SER A 122 -14.05 -1.32 18.67
C SER A 122 -15.20 -1.38 19.68
N SER A 123 -15.36 -0.36 20.53
CA SER A 123 -16.48 -0.28 21.47
C SER A 123 -17.82 -0.25 20.73
N ALA A 124 -18.87 -0.77 21.36
CA ALA A 124 -20.20 -0.83 20.77
C ALA A 124 -20.73 0.57 20.39
N VAL A 125 -20.39 1.59 21.18
CA VAL A 125 -20.77 3.00 20.92
C VAL A 125 -20.19 3.49 19.59
N VAL A 126 -18.90 3.23 19.34
CA VAL A 126 -18.23 3.64 18.10
C VAL A 126 -18.81 2.88 16.89
N VAL A 127 -18.96 1.55 17.01
CA VAL A 127 -19.51 0.74 15.91
C VAL A 127 -20.93 1.18 15.57
N HIS A 128 -21.78 1.43 16.58
CA HIS A 128 -23.14 1.87 16.36
C HIS A 128 -23.21 3.25 15.69
N ALA A 129 -22.38 4.21 16.13
CA ALA A 129 -22.33 5.54 15.55
C ALA A 129 -21.90 5.53 14.08
N LEU A 130 -20.85 4.75 13.74
CA LEU A 130 -20.40 4.58 12.37
C LEU A 130 -21.47 3.88 11.50
N ALA A 131 -22.12 2.85 12.01
CA ALA A 131 -23.19 2.16 11.29
C ALA A 131 -24.40 3.07 11.03
N ALA A 132 -24.77 3.91 12.01
CA ALA A 132 -25.82 4.91 11.83
C ALA A 132 -25.48 5.91 10.72
N LEU A 133 -24.25 6.44 10.71
CA LEU A 133 -23.77 7.35 9.68
C LEU A 133 -23.70 6.69 8.28
N ALA A 134 -23.34 5.42 8.21
CA ALA A 134 -23.33 4.67 6.95
C ALA A 134 -24.75 4.47 6.38
N ARG A 135 -25.72 4.12 7.23
CA ARG A 135 -27.13 3.90 6.83
C ARG A 135 -27.86 5.18 6.46
N SER A 136 -27.50 6.32 7.04
CA SER A 136 -28.09 7.61 6.70
C SER A 136 -27.58 8.20 5.38
N GLY A 137 -26.71 7.49 4.64
CA GLY A 137 -26.03 8.04 3.48
C GLY A 137 -25.02 9.14 3.84
N GLY A 138 -24.66 9.24 5.13
CA GLY A 138 -23.70 10.20 5.64
C GLY A 138 -24.32 11.49 6.15
N GLU A 139 -25.66 11.58 6.17
CA GLU A 139 -26.39 12.65 6.84
C GLU A 139 -26.23 12.59 8.36
N PRO A 140 -26.15 13.73 9.05
CA PRO A 140 -26.06 13.73 10.51
C PRO A 140 -27.32 13.06 11.09
N PRO A 141 -27.19 12.30 12.20
CA PRO A 141 -28.35 11.69 12.82
C PRO A 141 -29.36 12.79 13.18
N THR A 142 -30.58 12.70 12.65
CA THR A 142 -31.66 13.60 13.05
C THR A 142 -31.93 13.37 14.53
N THR A 143 -31.71 14.39 15.35
CA THR A 143 -32.06 14.39 16.78
C THR A 143 -33.57 14.18 16.94
N ALA A 144 -34.01 12.93 17.04
CA ALA A 144 -35.33 12.60 17.52
C ALA A 144 -35.30 12.49 19.06
N ILE A 145 -35.00 13.61 19.71
CA ILE A 145 -35.49 13.90 21.07
C ILE A 145 -35.97 15.35 21.01
N ALA A 146 -37.23 15.53 20.62
CA ALA A 146 -37.99 16.72 20.91
C ALA A 146 -39.34 16.29 21.45
N GLU A 147 -39.60 16.79 22.65
CA GLU A 147 -40.79 16.70 23.46
C GLU A 147 -42.09 16.96 22.65
N GLY A 148 -43.16 16.25 23.03
CA GLY A 148 -44.52 16.78 23.13
C GLY A 148 -45.13 17.54 21.94
N GLY A 149 -46.05 16.87 21.24
CA GLY A 149 -47.35 17.43 20.86
C GLY A 149 -47.39 18.57 19.83
N GLY A 150 -47.69 18.23 18.58
CA GLY A 150 -48.17 19.18 17.57
C GLY A 150 -48.71 18.45 16.35
N THR A 151 -49.97 18.69 16.00
CA THR A 151 -50.77 18.01 14.97
C THR A 151 -50.30 18.27 13.52
N PRO A 152 -50.61 17.37 12.56
CA PRO A 152 -50.11 17.44 11.19
C PRO A 152 -50.91 18.44 10.33
N GLY A 153 -50.20 19.34 9.64
CA GLY A 153 -50.74 20.22 8.60
C GLY A 153 -50.24 19.79 7.21
N GLU A 154 -51.14 19.87 6.24
CA GLU A 154 -51.11 19.26 4.89
C GLU A 154 -49.88 19.57 4.01
N SER A 155 -49.46 18.55 3.25
CA SER A 155 -48.47 18.63 2.17
C SER A 155 -49.15 18.90 0.81
N ALA A 156 -48.58 19.83 0.04
CA ALA A 156 -48.92 20.05 -1.37
C ALA A 156 -48.08 19.14 -2.29
N PRO A 157 -48.60 18.66 -3.44
CA PRO A 157 -47.91 17.69 -4.28
C PRO A 157 -46.92 18.37 -5.26
N PRO A 158 -45.76 17.75 -5.59
CA PRO A 158 -44.92 18.22 -6.67
C PRO A 158 -45.36 17.67 -8.04
N ALA A 159 -45.25 18.50 -9.06
CA ALA A 159 -45.59 18.20 -10.46
C ALA A 159 -44.51 17.35 -11.18
N PRO A 160 -44.84 16.64 -12.28
CA PRO A 160 -43.96 15.62 -12.85
C PRO A 160 -43.01 16.13 -13.95
N GLY A 161 -41.75 15.68 -13.87
CA GLY A 161 -40.99 15.13 -14.99
C GLY A 161 -40.22 16.06 -15.93
N ARG A 162 -38.89 15.85 -16.02
CA ARG A 162 -38.18 15.62 -17.30
C ARG A 162 -36.84 14.94 -17.08
N ALA A 163 -36.70 13.75 -17.67
CA ALA A 163 -35.47 12.98 -17.74
C ALA A 163 -34.51 13.61 -18.76
N GLY A 164 -33.25 13.79 -18.35
CA GLY A 164 -32.14 14.21 -19.19
C GLY A 164 -30.84 13.73 -18.55
N SER A 165 -30.03 13.00 -19.30
CA SER A 165 -28.69 12.53 -18.92
C SER A 165 -27.81 13.69 -18.44
N ARG A 166 -27.32 13.62 -17.20
CA ARG A 166 -26.46 14.64 -16.58
C ARG A 166 -24.99 14.15 -16.53
N PRO A 167 -24.02 15.00 -16.92
CA PRO A 167 -22.62 14.80 -16.58
C PRO A 167 -22.36 15.25 -15.12
N ALA A 168 -21.15 14.92 -14.64
CA ALA A 168 -20.70 15.00 -13.25
C ALA A 168 -20.90 16.35 -12.50
N SER A 169 -20.96 16.20 -11.17
CA SER A 169 -20.71 17.16 -10.07
C SER A 169 -21.84 18.10 -9.62
N ASP A 170 -22.33 17.82 -8.42
CA ASP A 170 -22.89 18.78 -7.47
C ASP A 170 -22.27 18.47 -6.08
N PRO A 171 -21.41 19.32 -5.50
CA PRO A 171 -20.52 18.94 -4.39
C PRO A 171 -21.24 18.68 -3.05
N ALA A 172 -22.50 19.08 -2.89
CA ALA A 172 -23.23 18.89 -1.64
C ALA A 172 -23.61 17.42 -1.42
N ALA A 173 -24.17 16.75 -2.44
CA ALA A 173 -24.53 15.33 -2.39
C ALA A 173 -23.30 14.42 -2.39
N ASP A 174 -22.25 14.80 -3.13
CA ASP A 174 -20.98 14.08 -3.16
C ASP A 174 -20.25 14.10 -1.81
N SER A 175 -20.45 15.14 -0.98
CA SER A 175 -19.79 15.28 0.31
C SER A 175 -20.42 14.43 1.43
N ALA A 176 -21.75 14.30 1.48
CA ALA A 176 -22.46 13.46 2.46
C ALA A 176 -22.10 11.99 2.28
N VAL A 177 -22.16 11.50 1.02
CA VAL A 177 -21.80 10.13 0.68
C VAL A 177 -20.37 9.79 1.10
N ALA A 178 -19.44 10.75 1.04
CA ALA A 178 -18.07 10.55 1.52
C ALA A 178 -18.01 10.21 3.02
N ALA A 179 -18.88 10.78 3.85
CA ALA A 179 -18.95 10.45 5.27
C ALA A 179 -19.42 9.00 5.50
N ALA A 180 -20.44 8.55 4.76
CA ALA A 180 -20.88 7.16 4.82
C ALA A 180 -19.81 6.18 4.32
N VAL A 181 -19.10 6.51 3.24
CA VAL A 181 -17.97 5.71 2.73
C VAL A 181 -16.91 5.53 3.81
N GLU A 182 -16.47 6.62 4.44
CA GLU A 182 -15.46 6.52 5.50
C GLU A 182 -15.96 5.78 6.74
N ALA A 183 -17.25 5.89 7.06
CA ALA A 183 -17.85 5.10 8.13
C ALA A 183 -17.80 3.59 7.86
N VAL A 184 -18.12 3.16 6.63
CA VAL A 184 -17.98 1.75 6.21
C VAL A 184 -16.53 1.30 6.22
N GLY A 185 -15.61 2.13 5.72
CA GLY A 185 -14.18 1.85 5.76
C GLY A 185 -13.67 1.69 7.20
N ALA A 186 -14.13 2.53 8.13
CA ALA A 186 -13.81 2.44 9.55
C ALA A 186 -14.38 1.17 10.19
N LEU A 187 -15.63 0.80 9.91
CA LEU A 187 -16.22 -0.48 10.35
C LEU A 187 -15.37 -1.68 9.89
N GLY A 188 -14.93 -1.68 8.63
CA GLY A 188 -14.02 -2.69 8.10
C GLY A 188 -12.69 -2.77 8.86
N LYS A 189 -12.11 -1.62 9.26
CA LYS A 189 -10.85 -1.57 10.03
C LYS A 189 -11.02 -2.00 11.50
N LEU A 190 -12.18 -1.75 12.10
CA LEU A 190 -12.48 -2.20 13.46
C LEU A 190 -12.61 -3.73 13.55
N GLY A 191 -13.04 -4.39 12.47
CA GLY A 191 -12.92 -5.84 12.33
C GLY A 191 -13.75 -6.66 13.31
N SER A 192 -14.80 -6.08 13.91
CA SER A 192 -15.65 -6.76 14.91
C SER A 192 -16.79 -7.54 14.25
N ALA A 193 -17.36 -8.52 14.98
CA ALA A 193 -18.54 -9.26 14.50
C ALA A 193 -19.75 -8.33 14.30
N HIS A 194 -19.92 -7.33 15.16
CA HIS A 194 -20.99 -6.35 15.00
C HIS A 194 -20.78 -5.46 13.75
N ALA A 195 -19.54 -5.01 13.50
CA ALA A 195 -19.21 -4.28 12.28
C ALA A 195 -19.46 -5.11 11.01
N ARG A 196 -19.21 -6.43 11.07
CA ARG A 196 -19.54 -7.35 9.97
C ARG A 196 -21.03 -7.37 9.69
N ASP A 197 -21.84 -7.55 10.72
CA ASP A 197 -23.29 -7.67 10.56
C ASP A 197 -23.88 -6.39 9.94
N GLU A 198 -23.35 -5.23 10.31
CA GLU A 198 -23.72 -3.92 9.73
C GLU A 198 -23.31 -3.76 8.26
N VAL A 199 -22.06 -4.10 7.91
CA VAL A 199 -21.59 -4.06 6.51
C VAL A 199 -22.39 -5.04 5.64
N TYR A 200 -22.74 -6.21 6.16
CA TYR A 200 -23.52 -7.21 5.44
C TYR A 200 -24.97 -6.74 5.25
N ALA A 201 -25.55 -6.05 6.22
CA ALA A 201 -26.87 -5.45 6.09
C ALA A 201 -26.92 -4.41 4.95
N LEU A 202 -25.87 -3.59 4.79
CA LEU A 202 -25.76 -2.64 3.68
C LEU A 202 -25.75 -3.36 2.32
N LEU A 203 -24.95 -4.42 2.17
CA LEU A 203 -24.90 -5.20 0.92
C LEU A 203 -26.24 -5.88 0.61
N ARG A 204 -26.91 -6.45 1.62
CA ARG A 204 -28.24 -7.06 1.45
C ARG A 204 -29.29 -6.02 1.03
N SER A 205 -29.24 -4.83 1.62
CA SER A 205 -30.11 -3.72 1.24
C SER A 205 -29.90 -3.28 -0.20
N ALA A 206 -28.64 -3.22 -0.66
CA ALA A 206 -28.32 -2.94 -2.05
C ALA A 206 -28.89 -3.98 -3.03
N LEU A 207 -28.88 -5.26 -2.66
CA LEU A 207 -29.44 -6.34 -3.49
C LEU A 207 -30.97 -6.38 -3.49
N ALA A 208 -31.61 -5.95 -2.40
CA ALA A 208 -33.07 -5.93 -2.26
C ALA A 208 -33.74 -4.76 -2.99
N ALA A 209 -32.97 -3.72 -3.37
CA ALA A 209 -33.51 -2.53 -4.01
C ALA A 209 -33.94 -2.83 -5.46
N GLU A 210 -35.25 -2.95 -5.69
CA GLU A 210 -35.85 -3.13 -7.02
C GLU A 210 -35.71 -1.89 -7.93
N ARG A 211 -35.44 -0.71 -7.35
CA ARG A 211 -35.14 0.55 -8.05
C ARG A 211 -34.02 1.32 -7.32
N PRO A 212 -33.11 2.03 -8.04
CA PRO A 212 -32.01 2.79 -7.44
C PRO A 212 -32.44 3.84 -6.41
N ASP A 213 -33.65 4.41 -6.56
CA ASP A 213 -34.13 5.56 -5.78
C ASP A 213 -34.95 5.16 -4.53
N ALA A 214 -35.19 3.85 -4.31
CA ALA A 214 -36.05 3.35 -3.23
C ALA A 214 -35.21 2.82 -2.05
N GLY A 215 -34.58 3.73 -1.29
CA GLY A 215 -33.91 3.38 -0.03
C GLY A 215 -32.65 2.51 -0.14
N ALA A 216 -32.09 2.37 -1.35
CA ALA A 216 -30.83 1.67 -1.57
C ALA A 216 -29.65 2.50 -1.05
N PRO A 217 -28.60 1.88 -0.46
CA PRO A 217 -27.38 2.60 -0.13
C PRO A 217 -26.72 3.15 -1.42
N PRO A 218 -26.12 4.35 -1.38
CA PRO A 218 -25.42 4.91 -2.53
C PRO A 218 -24.33 3.98 -3.06
N ALA A 219 -24.12 3.95 -4.39
CA ALA A 219 -23.14 3.06 -5.01
C ALA A 219 -21.71 3.17 -4.42
N PRO A 220 -21.17 4.35 -4.06
CA PRO A 220 -19.87 4.45 -3.39
C PRO A 220 -19.83 3.77 -2.01
N VAL A 221 -20.95 3.77 -1.27
CA VAL A 221 -21.07 3.09 0.02
C VAL A 221 -21.06 1.57 -0.19
N VAL A 222 -21.77 1.08 -1.21
CA VAL A 222 -21.73 -0.34 -1.60
C VAL A 222 -20.33 -0.77 -2.04
N ALA A 223 -19.66 0.07 -2.83
CA ALA A 223 -18.28 -0.14 -3.25
C ALA A 223 -17.34 -0.30 -2.04
N GLU A 224 -17.39 0.60 -1.06
CA GLU A 224 -16.57 0.48 0.14
C GLU A 224 -16.97 -0.72 1.01
N ALA A 225 -18.27 -1.06 1.08
CA ALA A 225 -18.75 -2.24 1.79
C ALA A 225 -18.15 -3.52 1.20
N LEU A 226 -18.10 -3.64 -0.14
CA LEU A 226 -17.42 -4.74 -0.83
C LEU A 226 -15.93 -4.80 -0.47
N LEU A 227 -15.23 -3.67 -0.33
CA LEU A 227 -13.84 -3.64 0.12
C LEU A 227 -13.67 -3.91 1.62
N ALA A 228 -14.69 -3.71 2.44
CA ALA A 228 -14.64 -3.95 3.87
C ALA A 228 -14.76 -5.46 4.21
N VAL A 229 -15.55 -6.25 3.45
CA VAL A 229 -15.90 -7.63 3.82
C VAL A 229 -14.70 -8.54 4.09
N TRP A 230 -13.59 -8.41 3.36
CA TRP A 230 -12.42 -9.27 3.55
C TRP A 230 -11.65 -9.01 4.86
N ARG A 231 -11.87 -7.84 5.48
CA ARG A 231 -11.27 -7.44 6.76
C ARG A 231 -12.07 -7.93 7.97
N LEU A 232 -13.31 -8.35 7.74
CA LEU A 232 -14.25 -8.71 8.78
C LEU A 232 -14.14 -10.21 9.12
N PRO A 233 -14.59 -10.64 10.32
CA PRO A 233 -14.63 -12.05 10.70
C PRO A 233 -15.37 -12.89 9.64
N ARG A 234 -14.82 -14.05 9.28
CA ARG A 234 -15.38 -14.91 8.24
C ARG A 234 -16.85 -15.24 8.53
N ALA A 235 -17.67 -15.14 7.49
CA ALA A 235 -19.09 -15.47 7.53
C ALA A 235 -19.44 -16.47 6.41
N PRO A 236 -20.32 -17.46 6.68
CA PRO A 236 -20.66 -18.48 5.71
C PRO A 236 -21.44 -17.94 4.51
N ASP A 237 -22.05 -16.77 4.53
CA ASP A 237 -22.79 -16.21 3.40
C ASP A 237 -21.99 -15.19 2.57
N LEU A 238 -20.69 -14.98 2.86
CA LEU A 238 -19.86 -13.97 2.19
C LEU A 238 -19.89 -14.12 0.66
N ALA A 239 -19.56 -15.30 0.13
CA ALA A 239 -19.48 -15.51 -1.31
C ALA A 239 -20.84 -15.26 -2.00
N SER A 240 -21.93 -15.80 -1.44
CA SER A 240 -23.29 -15.60 -1.96
C SER A 240 -23.75 -14.14 -1.93
N LEU A 241 -23.27 -13.36 -0.95
CA LEU A 241 -23.61 -11.95 -0.82
C LEU A 241 -22.85 -11.07 -1.83
N VAL A 242 -21.61 -11.44 -2.15
CA VAL A 242 -20.72 -10.65 -3.03
C VAL A 242 -20.87 -11.01 -4.50
N GLN A 243 -21.10 -12.28 -4.84
CA GLN A 243 -21.18 -12.79 -6.21
C GLN A 243 -22.15 -12.02 -7.14
N PRO A 244 -23.33 -11.55 -6.71
CA PRO A 244 -24.22 -10.79 -7.60
C PRO A 244 -23.57 -9.53 -8.17
N PHE A 245 -22.60 -8.94 -7.46
CA PHE A 245 -21.88 -7.74 -7.88
C PHE A 245 -20.75 -8.01 -8.88
N THR A 246 -20.43 -9.28 -9.20
CA THR A 246 -19.38 -9.62 -10.17
C THR A 246 -19.90 -9.78 -11.59
N SER A 247 -21.22 -9.66 -11.82
CA SER A 247 -21.82 -9.78 -13.15
C SER A 247 -21.38 -8.64 -14.06
N SER A 248 -21.15 -8.94 -15.35
CA SER A 248 -20.79 -7.94 -16.37
C SER A 248 -21.85 -6.84 -16.57
N SER A 249 -23.10 -7.08 -16.15
CA SER A 249 -24.19 -6.09 -16.17
C SER A 249 -24.11 -5.04 -15.06
N VAL A 250 -23.23 -5.24 -14.07
CA VAL A 250 -23.04 -4.33 -12.93
C VAL A 250 -21.99 -3.27 -13.29
N ASP A 251 -22.10 -2.08 -12.70
CA ASP A 251 -21.13 -0.99 -12.86
C ASP A 251 -19.69 -1.44 -12.54
N HIS A 252 -18.74 -0.94 -13.34
CA HIS A 252 -17.33 -1.33 -13.23
C HIS A 252 -16.76 -1.14 -11.83
N GLU A 253 -17.07 -0.04 -11.14
CA GLU A 253 -16.53 0.25 -9.80
C GLU A 253 -16.97 -0.78 -8.76
N LEU A 254 -18.19 -1.31 -8.88
CA LEU A 254 -18.67 -2.38 -8.01
C LEU A 254 -18.05 -3.73 -8.40
N ARG A 255 -17.95 -4.01 -9.71
CA ARG A 255 -17.43 -5.30 -10.21
C ARG A 255 -16.01 -5.58 -9.73
N TRP A 256 -15.07 -4.66 -9.93
CA TRP A 256 -13.67 -4.94 -9.56
C TRP A 256 -13.50 -5.08 -8.05
N ARG A 257 -14.27 -4.34 -7.24
CA ARG A 257 -14.25 -4.42 -5.77
C ARG A 257 -14.85 -5.73 -5.28
N ALA A 258 -15.92 -6.21 -5.90
CA ALA A 258 -16.51 -7.52 -5.61
C ALA A 258 -15.52 -8.65 -5.94
N VAL A 259 -14.87 -8.60 -7.11
CA VAL A 259 -13.86 -9.59 -7.50
C VAL A 259 -12.64 -9.52 -6.58
N TYR A 260 -12.17 -8.33 -6.22
CA TYR A 260 -11.11 -8.15 -5.21
C TYR A 260 -11.50 -8.80 -3.88
N ALA A 261 -12.73 -8.57 -3.41
CA ALA A 261 -13.23 -9.11 -2.16
C ALA A 261 -13.26 -10.64 -2.16
N LEU A 262 -13.79 -11.26 -3.22
CA LEU A 262 -13.79 -12.72 -3.38
C LEU A 262 -12.36 -13.29 -3.43
N ALA A 263 -11.49 -12.69 -4.25
CA ALA A 263 -10.10 -13.12 -4.39
C ALA A 263 -9.33 -13.05 -3.05
N ARG A 264 -9.59 -12.01 -2.24
CA ARG A 264 -8.96 -11.80 -0.94
C ARG A 264 -9.54 -12.69 0.16
N ALA A 265 -10.85 -12.89 0.16
CA ALA A 265 -11.52 -13.78 1.10
C ALA A 265 -11.07 -15.24 0.96
N GLY A 266 -10.82 -15.68 -0.28
CA GLY A 266 -10.39 -17.06 -0.58
C GLY A 266 -11.45 -18.10 -0.22
N ASP A 267 -12.73 -17.72 -0.34
CA ASP A 267 -13.86 -18.63 -0.12
C ASP A 267 -14.05 -19.54 -1.36
N PRO A 268 -14.00 -20.88 -1.21
CA PRO A 268 -14.16 -21.81 -2.33
C PRO A 268 -15.45 -21.61 -3.13
N ARG A 269 -16.51 -21.10 -2.51
CA ARG A 269 -17.80 -20.87 -3.18
C ARG A 269 -17.78 -19.69 -4.15
N GLY A 270 -16.78 -18.81 -4.05
CA GLY A 270 -16.58 -17.71 -5.00
C GLY A 270 -15.83 -18.12 -6.27
N VAL A 271 -15.31 -19.34 -6.36
CA VAL A 271 -14.43 -19.75 -7.47
C VAL A 271 -15.12 -19.69 -8.83
N ASP A 272 -16.38 -20.12 -8.94
CA ASP A 272 -17.10 -20.06 -10.21
C ASP A 272 -17.32 -18.60 -10.68
N ALA A 273 -17.51 -17.66 -9.75
CA ALA A 273 -17.59 -16.23 -10.06
C ALA A 273 -16.24 -15.67 -10.52
N LEU A 274 -15.12 -16.11 -9.91
CA LEU A 274 -13.77 -15.74 -10.34
C LEU A 274 -13.45 -16.30 -11.74
N LEU A 275 -13.84 -17.55 -12.04
CA LEU A 275 -13.68 -18.14 -13.38
C LEU A 275 -14.46 -17.36 -14.44
N ALA A 276 -15.69 -16.94 -14.12
CA ALA A 276 -16.47 -16.08 -15.01
C ALA A 276 -15.78 -14.72 -15.23
N ALA A 277 -15.29 -14.10 -14.16
CA ALA A 277 -14.61 -12.79 -14.20
C ALA A 277 -13.29 -12.77 -14.99
N LEU A 278 -12.67 -13.92 -15.27
CA LEU A 278 -11.55 -14.01 -16.23
C LEU A 278 -11.93 -13.62 -17.67
N HIS A 279 -13.22 -13.52 -17.98
CA HIS A 279 -13.72 -13.11 -19.30
C HIS A 279 -14.27 -11.67 -19.30
N ASP A 280 -14.07 -10.90 -18.22
CA ASP A 280 -14.54 -9.51 -18.14
C ASP A 280 -13.82 -8.64 -19.18
N PRO A 281 -14.50 -7.67 -19.82
CA PRO A 281 -13.84 -6.74 -20.75
C PRO A 281 -12.71 -5.94 -20.10
N ASP A 282 -12.80 -5.67 -18.79
CA ASP A 282 -11.81 -4.89 -18.06
C ASP A 282 -10.61 -5.74 -17.61
N PRO A 283 -9.37 -5.40 -18.02
CA PRO A 283 -8.17 -6.12 -17.60
C PRO A 283 -7.92 -6.09 -16.09
N LEU A 284 -8.36 -5.07 -15.36
CA LEU A 284 -8.25 -5.04 -13.90
C LEU A 284 -9.07 -6.16 -13.27
N VAL A 285 -10.33 -6.33 -13.72
CA VAL A 285 -11.22 -7.38 -13.23
C VAL A 285 -10.63 -8.75 -13.54
N ARG A 286 -10.16 -8.98 -14.78
CA ARG A 286 -9.48 -10.23 -15.16
C ARG A 286 -8.23 -10.51 -14.33
N SER A 287 -7.40 -9.50 -14.07
CA SER A 287 -6.18 -9.63 -13.26
C SER A 287 -6.51 -10.04 -11.81
N LEU A 288 -7.50 -9.38 -11.20
CA LEU A 288 -7.96 -9.70 -9.84
C LEU A 288 -8.59 -11.09 -9.76
N ALA A 289 -9.33 -11.48 -10.80
CA ALA A 289 -9.89 -12.82 -10.92
C ALA A 289 -8.79 -13.89 -10.95
N ALA A 290 -7.80 -13.73 -11.83
CA ALA A 290 -6.63 -14.62 -11.92
C ALA A 290 -5.91 -14.73 -10.57
N ARG A 291 -5.67 -13.61 -9.89
CA ARG A 291 -5.03 -13.55 -8.57
C ARG A 291 -5.77 -14.38 -7.50
N GLY A 292 -7.09 -14.47 -7.59
CA GLY A 292 -7.94 -15.21 -6.66
C GLY A 292 -7.89 -16.74 -6.84
N LEU A 293 -7.59 -17.23 -8.05
CA LEU A 293 -7.65 -18.65 -8.44
C LEU A 293 -6.41 -19.44 -8.01
N ARG A 294 -6.07 -19.38 -6.72
CA ARG A 294 -4.92 -20.10 -6.12
C ARG A 294 -5.29 -21.54 -5.80
N ALA A 295 -4.33 -22.46 -5.90
CA ALA A 295 -4.52 -23.90 -5.71
C ALA A 295 -5.31 -24.27 -4.44
N PRO A 296 -4.98 -23.77 -3.23
CA PRO A 296 -5.73 -24.15 -2.02
C PRO A 296 -7.22 -23.80 -2.08
N VAL A 297 -7.57 -22.71 -2.78
CA VAL A 297 -8.95 -22.24 -2.91
C VAL A 297 -9.71 -23.06 -3.95
N VAL A 298 -9.10 -23.29 -5.12
CA VAL A 298 -9.75 -24.04 -6.22
C VAL A 298 -9.81 -25.55 -5.95
N ASP A 299 -8.86 -26.10 -5.19
CA ASP A 299 -8.89 -27.49 -4.74
C ASP A 299 -10.06 -27.72 -3.78
N SER A 300 -10.21 -26.81 -2.81
CA SER A 300 -11.35 -26.83 -1.87
C SER A 300 -12.71 -26.67 -2.57
N ALA A 301 -12.73 -26.04 -3.75
CA ALA A 301 -13.94 -25.86 -4.56
C ALA A 301 -14.21 -27.04 -5.52
N GLY A 302 -13.28 -28.00 -5.65
CA GLY A 302 -13.38 -29.04 -6.69
C GLY A 302 -13.32 -28.47 -8.11
N ARG A 303 -12.53 -27.41 -8.32
CA ARG A 303 -12.41 -26.67 -9.58
C ARG A 303 -10.97 -26.53 -10.06
N ARG A 304 -10.08 -27.43 -9.61
CA ARG A 304 -8.64 -27.38 -9.94
C ARG A 304 -8.39 -27.37 -11.45
N ASP A 305 -8.96 -28.32 -12.21
CA ASP A 305 -8.73 -28.43 -13.65
C ASP A 305 -9.32 -27.23 -14.43
N PRO A 306 -10.60 -26.83 -14.24
CA PRO A 306 -11.13 -25.63 -14.89
C PRO A 306 -10.31 -24.37 -14.61
N ALA A 307 -9.85 -24.19 -13.36
CA ALA A 307 -9.03 -23.05 -13.00
C ALA A 307 -7.66 -23.09 -13.65
N ARG A 308 -6.99 -24.26 -13.66
CA ARG A 308 -5.72 -24.44 -14.36
C ARG A 308 -5.86 -24.06 -15.84
N ASP A 309 -6.88 -24.59 -16.51
CA ASP A 309 -7.06 -24.41 -17.95
C ASP A 309 -7.40 -22.94 -18.29
N ALA A 310 -8.24 -22.31 -17.48
CA ALA A 310 -8.55 -20.88 -17.62
C ALA A 310 -7.32 -19.99 -17.37
N LEU A 311 -6.48 -20.31 -16.38
CA LEU A 311 -5.24 -19.59 -16.12
C LEU A 311 -4.20 -19.76 -17.24
N LEU A 312 -4.11 -20.97 -17.83
CA LEU A 312 -3.27 -21.22 -19.00
C LEU A 312 -3.69 -20.37 -20.21
N LEU A 313 -4.99 -20.20 -20.42
CA LEU A 313 -5.51 -19.28 -21.44
C LEU A 313 -5.15 -17.82 -21.11
N ALA A 314 -5.30 -17.42 -19.84
CA ALA A 314 -4.97 -16.07 -19.36
C ALA A 314 -3.48 -15.71 -19.50
N LEU A 315 -2.58 -16.68 -19.65
CA LEU A 315 -1.18 -16.42 -20.02
C LEU A 315 -1.04 -15.72 -21.36
N ASN A 316 -2.04 -15.80 -22.25
CA ASN A 316 -2.05 -15.14 -23.57
C ASN A 316 -2.88 -13.85 -23.59
N ASP A 317 -3.28 -13.32 -22.43
CA ASP A 317 -4.03 -12.06 -22.35
C ASP A 317 -3.21 -10.89 -22.94
N GLN A 318 -3.90 -9.95 -23.60
CA GLN A 318 -3.26 -8.76 -24.16
C GLN A 318 -2.61 -7.89 -23.07
N HIS A 319 -3.20 -7.85 -21.87
CA HIS A 319 -2.73 -7.00 -20.79
C HIS A 319 -1.70 -7.71 -19.90
N PRO A 320 -0.50 -7.13 -19.68
CA PRO A 320 0.57 -7.78 -18.91
C PRO A 320 0.17 -8.09 -17.47
N HIS A 321 -0.65 -7.25 -16.84
CA HIS A 321 -1.11 -7.52 -15.47
C HIS A 321 -1.88 -8.84 -15.34
N VAL A 322 -2.73 -9.18 -16.31
CA VAL A 322 -3.46 -10.45 -16.28
C VAL A 322 -2.49 -11.62 -16.41
N ARG A 323 -1.50 -11.52 -17.30
CA ARG A 323 -0.46 -12.55 -17.47
C ARG A 323 0.37 -12.75 -16.19
N ILE A 324 0.77 -11.67 -15.52
CA ILE A 324 1.51 -11.70 -14.25
C ILE A 324 0.71 -12.39 -13.15
N ASP A 325 -0.55 -12.01 -12.95
CA ASP A 325 -1.38 -12.60 -11.88
C ASP A 325 -1.74 -14.06 -12.21
N ALA A 326 -1.90 -14.41 -13.49
CA ALA A 326 -2.07 -15.80 -13.92
C ALA A 326 -0.83 -16.67 -13.64
N LEU A 327 0.37 -16.17 -13.95
CA LEU A 327 1.64 -16.83 -13.64
C LEU A 327 1.79 -17.09 -12.13
N ARG A 328 1.47 -16.08 -11.30
CA ARG A 328 1.53 -16.20 -9.83
C ARG A 328 0.48 -17.14 -9.28
N ALA A 329 -0.71 -17.19 -9.86
CA ALA A 329 -1.73 -18.16 -9.48
C ALA A 329 -1.27 -19.58 -9.81
N LEU A 330 -0.78 -19.83 -11.04
CA LEU A 330 -0.24 -21.13 -11.46
C LEU A 330 0.94 -21.60 -10.59
N ALA A 331 1.79 -20.67 -10.12
CA ALA A 331 2.89 -20.99 -9.19
C ALA A 331 2.41 -21.72 -7.93
N THR A 332 1.16 -21.50 -7.50
CA THR A 332 0.59 -22.14 -6.30
C THR A 332 0.18 -23.60 -6.52
N PHE A 333 0.07 -24.07 -7.77
CA PHE A 333 -0.38 -25.42 -8.09
C PHE A 333 0.68 -26.47 -7.81
N GLY A 334 1.97 -26.10 -7.87
CA GLY A 334 3.09 -27.05 -7.66
C GLY A 334 3.10 -28.20 -8.66
N ASP A 335 2.63 -27.94 -9.89
CA ASP A 335 2.49 -28.95 -10.95
C ASP A 335 3.57 -28.75 -12.02
N GLU A 336 4.55 -29.64 -12.05
CA GLU A 336 5.68 -29.58 -12.99
C GLU A 336 5.24 -29.69 -14.46
N THR A 337 4.05 -30.21 -14.76
CA THR A 337 3.53 -30.28 -16.13
C THR A 337 3.28 -28.89 -16.72
N LEU A 338 3.08 -27.88 -15.87
CA LEU A 338 2.88 -26.49 -16.26
C LEU A 338 4.15 -25.79 -16.73
N VAL A 339 5.33 -26.33 -16.42
CA VAL A 339 6.64 -25.71 -16.71
C VAL A 339 6.77 -25.35 -18.19
N ARG A 340 6.31 -26.23 -19.10
CA ARG A 340 6.40 -25.99 -20.55
C ARG A 340 5.55 -24.80 -21.00
N ALA A 341 4.36 -24.63 -20.45
CA ALA A 341 3.48 -23.52 -20.78
C ALA A 341 4.05 -22.20 -20.24
N VAL A 342 4.52 -22.21 -18.99
CA VAL A 342 5.15 -21.05 -18.35
C VAL A 342 6.43 -20.63 -19.06
N ALA A 343 7.24 -21.58 -19.54
CA ALA A 343 8.49 -21.31 -20.27
C ALA A 343 8.29 -20.43 -21.51
N GLN A 344 7.12 -20.47 -22.15
CA GLN A 344 6.81 -19.61 -23.30
C GLN A 344 6.74 -18.12 -22.93
N ARG A 345 6.53 -17.79 -21.66
CA ARG A 345 6.53 -16.41 -21.15
C ARG A 345 7.92 -15.87 -20.82
N LEU A 346 8.97 -16.67 -20.95
CA LEU A 346 10.36 -16.17 -20.89
C LEU A 346 10.72 -15.28 -22.10
N ALA A 347 9.93 -15.36 -23.18
CA ALA A 347 10.07 -14.52 -24.37
C ALA A 347 8.98 -13.42 -24.47
N ASP A 348 8.31 -13.10 -23.36
CA ASP A 348 7.31 -12.04 -23.33
C ASP A 348 7.95 -10.66 -23.57
N GLY A 349 7.25 -9.77 -24.26
CA GLY A 349 7.73 -8.41 -24.54
C GLY A 349 7.78 -7.51 -23.30
N ASP A 350 7.03 -7.87 -22.25
CA ASP A 350 7.04 -7.18 -20.98
C ASP A 350 8.01 -7.85 -20.00
N THR A 351 9.01 -7.11 -19.54
CA THR A 351 10.05 -7.65 -18.64
C THR A 351 9.49 -8.06 -17.27
N ASN A 352 8.45 -7.39 -16.78
CA ASN A 352 7.80 -7.74 -15.52
C ASN A 352 7.03 -9.07 -15.65
N VAL A 353 6.51 -9.40 -16.84
CA VAL A 353 5.97 -10.75 -17.14
C VAL A 353 7.07 -11.80 -17.15
N VAL A 354 8.23 -11.51 -17.76
CA VAL A 354 9.39 -12.43 -17.77
C VAL A 354 9.88 -12.73 -16.35
N VAL A 355 9.98 -11.72 -15.49
CA VAL A 355 10.33 -11.89 -14.06
C VAL A 355 9.32 -12.79 -13.36
N ALA A 356 8.01 -12.53 -13.54
CA ALA A 356 6.97 -13.37 -12.96
C ALA A 356 7.05 -14.83 -13.47
N ALA A 357 7.37 -15.04 -14.75
CA ALA A 357 7.53 -16.37 -15.31
C ALA A 357 8.71 -17.13 -14.68
N VAL A 358 9.86 -16.46 -14.49
CA VAL A 358 11.03 -17.04 -13.80
C VAL A 358 10.70 -17.41 -12.36
N GLU A 359 10.01 -16.54 -11.62
CA GLU A 359 9.57 -16.83 -10.25
C GLU A 359 8.62 -18.03 -10.20
N THR A 360 7.68 -18.12 -11.14
CA THR A 360 6.75 -19.23 -11.28
C THR A 360 7.48 -20.54 -11.60
N LEU A 361 8.45 -20.54 -12.52
CA LEU A 361 9.30 -21.72 -12.78
C LEU A 361 10.01 -22.19 -11.50
N GLY A 362 10.52 -21.24 -10.72
CA GLY A 362 11.13 -21.51 -9.43
C GLY A 362 10.19 -22.16 -8.41
N ALA A 363 8.91 -21.78 -8.43
CA ALA A 363 7.88 -22.32 -7.54
C ALA A 363 7.35 -23.69 -8.01
N LEU A 364 7.20 -23.91 -9.31
CA LEU A 364 6.73 -25.18 -9.88
C LEU A 364 7.77 -26.30 -9.70
N GLY A 365 9.06 -25.99 -9.79
CA GLY A 365 10.11 -26.98 -9.58
C GLY A 365 10.41 -27.86 -10.80
N GLY A 366 11.13 -28.95 -10.55
CA GLY A 366 11.50 -29.93 -11.56
C GLY A 366 12.81 -29.64 -12.30
N ALA A 367 13.40 -30.71 -12.86
CA ALA A 367 14.67 -30.65 -13.58
C ALA A 367 14.59 -29.77 -14.84
N TYR A 368 13.44 -29.74 -15.51
CA TYR A 368 13.25 -28.92 -16.71
C TYR A 368 13.20 -27.43 -16.37
N ALA A 369 12.54 -27.02 -15.28
CA ALA A 369 12.56 -25.63 -14.82
C ALA A 369 14.00 -25.19 -14.48
N ALA A 370 14.76 -26.04 -13.76
CA ALA A 370 16.17 -25.76 -13.48
C ALA A 370 17.00 -25.55 -14.76
N ALA A 371 16.81 -26.40 -15.78
CA ALA A 371 17.52 -26.30 -17.06
C ALA A 371 17.17 -25.02 -17.85
N LEU A 372 15.99 -24.43 -17.61
CA LEU A 372 15.56 -23.17 -18.24
C LEU A 372 16.13 -21.93 -17.52
N VAL A 373 16.13 -21.93 -16.18
CA VAL A 373 16.56 -20.75 -15.39
C VAL A 373 18.08 -20.68 -15.19
N GLU A 374 18.79 -21.81 -15.22
CA GLU A 374 20.24 -21.85 -15.02
C GLU A 374 21.03 -21.06 -16.08
N PRO A 375 20.78 -21.21 -17.39
CA PRO A 375 21.41 -20.37 -18.40
C PRO A 375 21.08 -18.89 -18.22
N LEU A 376 19.83 -18.57 -17.87
CA LEU A 376 19.38 -17.19 -17.67
C LEU A 376 20.08 -16.52 -16.48
N ALA A 377 20.39 -17.25 -15.40
CA ALA A 377 21.13 -16.73 -14.27
C ALA A 377 22.60 -16.42 -14.62
N LEU A 378 23.20 -17.24 -15.49
CA LEU A 378 24.63 -17.19 -15.82
C LEU A 378 24.95 -16.31 -17.02
N ASP A 379 23.98 -15.99 -17.88
CA ASP A 379 24.18 -15.16 -19.06
C ASP A 379 24.49 -13.71 -18.68
N GLY A 380 25.71 -13.26 -18.97
CA GLY A 380 26.18 -11.90 -18.70
C GLY A 380 25.51 -10.82 -19.55
N ALA A 381 24.88 -11.17 -20.68
CA ALA A 381 24.12 -10.23 -21.52
C ALA A 381 22.74 -9.90 -20.91
N VAL A 382 22.24 -10.74 -20.01
CA VAL A 382 20.95 -10.55 -19.36
C VAL A 382 21.10 -9.54 -18.22
N ARG A 383 20.07 -8.71 -18.03
CA ARG A 383 20.01 -7.73 -16.94
C ARG A 383 20.19 -8.38 -15.57
N LEU A 384 20.97 -7.75 -14.69
CA LEU A 384 21.31 -8.30 -13.37
C LEU A 384 20.08 -8.66 -12.52
N SER A 385 19.04 -7.82 -12.49
CA SER A 385 17.81 -8.10 -11.72
C SER A 385 17.08 -9.36 -12.20
N LEU A 386 17.01 -9.59 -13.52
CA LEU A 386 16.43 -10.81 -14.08
C LEU A 386 17.31 -12.04 -13.81
N ARG A 387 18.64 -11.89 -13.95
CA ARG A 387 19.59 -12.95 -13.55
C ARG A 387 19.47 -13.32 -12.08
N ALA A 388 19.26 -12.32 -11.21
CA ALA A 388 19.05 -12.52 -9.78
C ALA A 388 17.74 -13.28 -9.47
N ALA A 389 16.64 -12.95 -10.16
CA ALA A 389 15.40 -13.71 -10.07
C ALA A 389 15.60 -15.17 -10.52
N ALA A 390 16.34 -15.39 -11.62
CA ALA A 390 16.67 -16.71 -12.12
C ALA A 390 17.57 -17.50 -11.15
N LEU A 391 18.53 -16.84 -10.51
CA LEU A 391 19.36 -17.44 -9.46
C LEU A 391 18.51 -17.87 -8.25
N ALA A 392 17.61 -17.01 -7.79
CA ALA A 392 16.71 -17.33 -6.67
C ALA A 392 15.78 -18.50 -7.02
N ALA A 393 15.26 -18.55 -8.24
CA ALA A 393 14.50 -19.68 -8.75
C ALA A 393 15.36 -20.96 -8.76
N LEU A 394 16.58 -20.91 -9.31
CA LEU A 394 17.49 -22.06 -9.38
C LEU A 394 17.86 -22.61 -7.99
N VAL A 395 18.14 -21.73 -7.02
CA VAL A 395 18.46 -22.14 -5.64
C VAL A 395 17.30 -22.88 -4.99
N ARG A 396 16.06 -22.43 -5.24
CA ARG A 396 14.84 -23.07 -4.75
C ARG A 396 14.61 -24.43 -5.39
N VAL A 397 14.73 -24.54 -6.71
CA VAL A 397 14.49 -25.78 -7.46
C VAL A 397 15.61 -26.80 -7.26
N HIS A 398 16.86 -26.36 -7.30
CA HIS A 398 18.03 -27.23 -7.24
C HIS A 398 19.19 -26.55 -6.49
N SER A 399 19.14 -26.55 -5.15
CA SER A 399 20.09 -25.80 -4.30
C SER A 399 21.59 -26.03 -4.57
N ALA A 400 22.02 -27.23 -4.99
CA ALA A 400 23.44 -27.48 -5.29
C ALA A 400 23.91 -26.72 -6.54
N ARG A 401 23.19 -26.85 -7.66
CA ARG A 401 23.42 -26.06 -8.88
C ARG A 401 23.24 -24.57 -8.63
N GLY A 402 22.21 -24.19 -7.87
CA GLY A 402 21.99 -22.79 -7.46
C GLY A 402 23.17 -22.22 -6.67
N ALA A 403 23.74 -22.99 -5.73
CA ALA A 403 24.95 -22.59 -5.01
C ALA A 403 26.15 -22.43 -5.96
N SER A 404 26.33 -23.37 -6.90
CA SER A 404 27.38 -23.26 -7.93
C SER A 404 27.20 -22.04 -8.82
N ALA A 405 25.97 -21.71 -9.22
CA ALA A 405 25.70 -20.52 -10.02
C ALA A 405 25.93 -19.24 -9.20
N ALA A 406 25.57 -19.24 -7.91
CA ALA A 406 25.77 -18.13 -6.99
C ALA A 406 27.26 -17.79 -6.78
N GLU A 407 28.18 -18.75 -6.93
CA GLU A 407 29.63 -18.48 -6.91
C GLU A 407 30.04 -17.45 -7.97
N THR A 408 29.43 -17.49 -9.17
CA THR A 408 29.68 -16.52 -10.24
C THR A 408 29.30 -15.09 -9.82
N PHE A 409 28.16 -14.95 -9.13
CA PHE A 409 27.70 -13.67 -8.62
C PHE A 409 28.57 -13.21 -7.44
N ALA A 410 28.92 -14.12 -6.53
CA ALA A 410 29.74 -13.84 -5.36
C ALA A 410 31.20 -13.46 -5.72
N ALA A 411 31.70 -13.88 -6.87
CA ALA A 411 33.01 -13.49 -7.40
C ALA A 411 33.00 -12.14 -8.12
N SER A 412 31.83 -11.53 -8.35
CA SER A 412 31.71 -10.24 -9.05
C SER A 412 32.32 -9.09 -8.25
N GLY A 413 32.97 -8.16 -8.95
CA GLY A 413 33.38 -6.86 -8.39
C GLY A 413 32.19 -5.97 -8.01
N ASP A 414 31.02 -6.19 -8.62
CA ASP A 414 29.79 -5.47 -8.30
C ASP A 414 29.15 -6.03 -7.01
N TRP A 415 29.09 -5.18 -5.98
CA TRP A 415 28.47 -5.52 -4.70
C TRP A 415 27.00 -5.92 -4.84
N LEU A 416 26.27 -5.35 -5.83
CA LEU A 416 24.85 -5.64 -6.03
C LEU A 416 24.65 -7.09 -6.51
N ALA A 417 25.55 -7.59 -7.36
CA ALA A 417 25.55 -9.00 -7.76
C ALA A 417 25.81 -9.92 -6.56
N ARG A 418 26.78 -9.58 -5.69
CA ARG A 418 27.07 -10.34 -4.47
C ARG A 418 25.91 -10.29 -3.46
N LEU A 419 25.23 -9.14 -3.35
CA LEU A 419 24.01 -8.97 -2.57
C LEU A 419 22.90 -9.91 -3.07
N TYR A 420 22.70 -9.98 -4.39
CA TYR A 420 21.73 -10.90 -4.97
C TYR A 420 22.07 -12.37 -4.73
N ALA A 421 23.35 -12.74 -4.79
CA ALA A 421 23.78 -14.08 -4.37
C ALA A 421 23.38 -14.36 -2.92
N ALA A 422 23.73 -13.45 -1.99
CA ALA A 422 23.41 -13.61 -0.57
C ALA A 422 21.90 -13.82 -0.35
N ARG A 423 21.06 -13.00 -0.99
CA ARG A 423 19.59 -13.09 -0.89
C ARG A 423 19.03 -14.39 -1.49
N ALA A 424 19.49 -14.79 -2.67
CA ALA A 424 19.02 -15.98 -3.36
C ALA A 424 19.31 -17.25 -2.55
N LEU A 425 20.49 -17.34 -1.94
CA LEU A 425 20.92 -18.48 -1.12
C LEU A 425 20.00 -18.73 0.08
N GLY A 426 19.31 -17.71 0.58
CA GLY A 426 18.33 -17.82 1.67
C GLY A 426 17.09 -18.66 1.35
N ALA A 427 16.89 -19.10 0.10
CA ALA A 427 15.85 -20.07 -0.29
C ALA A 427 16.37 -21.51 -0.45
N GLY A 428 17.67 -21.75 -0.24
CA GLY A 428 18.31 -23.03 -0.48
C GLY A 428 18.41 -23.93 0.74
N ARG A 429 18.98 -25.13 0.57
CA ARG A 429 19.32 -26.04 1.68
C ARG A 429 20.69 -25.71 2.25
N TRP A 430 20.80 -25.51 3.57
CA TRP A 430 22.05 -25.13 4.25
C TRP A 430 23.27 -25.97 3.86
N ALA A 431 23.10 -27.29 3.72
CA ALA A 431 24.18 -28.21 3.33
C ALA A 431 24.89 -27.80 2.02
N HIS A 432 24.19 -27.12 1.11
CA HIS A 432 24.75 -26.66 -0.17
C HIS A 432 25.17 -25.19 -0.13
N VAL A 433 24.42 -24.34 0.58
CA VAL A 433 24.59 -22.87 0.51
C VAL A 433 25.40 -22.29 1.67
N GLY A 434 25.56 -23.04 2.77
CA GLY A 434 26.09 -22.51 4.04
C GLY A 434 27.56 -22.09 3.96
N ALA A 435 28.38 -22.76 3.15
CA ALA A 435 29.78 -22.36 2.96
C ALA A 435 29.88 -20.98 2.30
N LEU A 436 29.11 -20.77 1.23
CA LEU A 436 29.07 -19.50 0.51
C LEU A 436 28.46 -18.37 1.36
N LEU A 437 27.37 -18.65 2.08
CA LEU A 437 26.77 -17.67 3.00
C LEU A 437 27.73 -17.23 4.11
N ARG A 438 28.54 -18.14 4.67
CA ARG A 438 29.58 -17.76 5.65
C ARG A 438 30.61 -16.80 5.06
N ARG A 439 31.01 -17.03 3.80
CA ARG A 439 31.95 -16.15 3.10
C ARG A 439 31.34 -14.77 2.84
N LEU A 440 30.08 -14.72 2.38
CA LEU A 440 29.34 -13.48 2.14
C LEU A 440 28.99 -12.72 3.44
N ALA A 441 28.85 -13.41 4.57
CA ALA A 441 28.71 -12.77 5.88
C ALA A 441 30.00 -12.09 6.38
N ALA A 442 31.12 -12.31 5.70
CA ALA A 442 32.39 -11.62 5.90
C ALA A 442 32.78 -10.77 4.67
N ASP A 443 31.82 -10.47 3.77
CA ASP A 443 32.06 -9.60 2.61
C ASP A 443 32.51 -8.20 3.08
N PRO A 444 33.44 -7.55 2.37
CA PRO A 444 33.85 -6.19 2.69
C PRO A 444 32.73 -5.15 2.54
N ASP A 445 31.70 -5.43 1.72
CA ASP A 445 30.56 -4.55 1.58
C ASP A 445 29.49 -4.87 2.64
N PRO A 446 29.13 -3.89 3.51
CA PRO A 446 28.20 -4.13 4.62
C PRO A 446 26.80 -4.54 4.15
N ARG A 447 26.39 -4.16 2.94
CA ARG A 447 25.07 -4.50 2.38
C ARG A 447 25.00 -5.99 2.06
N VAL A 448 26.07 -6.53 1.51
CA VAL A 448 26.22 -7.98 1.24
C VAL A 448 26.28 -8.75 2.55
N GLN A 449 27.06 -8.26 3.51
CA GLN A 449 27.18 -8.84 4.84
C GLN A 449 25.81 -8.94 5.55
N ALA A 450 25.05 -7.83 5.60
CA ALA A 450 23.72 -7.80 6.23
C ALA A 450 22.76 -8.79 5.57
N ALA A 451 22.70 -8.82 4.24
CA ALA A 451 21.83 -9.75 3.50
C ALA A 451 22.22 -11.22 3.69
N ALA A 452 23.52 -11.52 3.81
CA ALA A 452 24.00 -12.85 4.11
C ALA A 452 23.57 -13.28 5.53
N LEU A 453 23.71 -12.40 6.53
CA LEU A 453 23.26 -12.67 7.91
C LEU A 453 21.74 -12.89 7.99
N VAL A 454 20.94 -12.08 7.29
CA VAL A 454 19.48 -12.29 7.20
C VAL A 454 19.16 -13.65 6.59
N SER A 455 19.88 -14.04 5.54
CA SER A 455 19.69 -15.32 4.84
C SER A 455 20.13 -16.52 5.68
N VAL A 456 21.27 -16.42 6.38
CA VAL A 456 21.68 -17.40 7.40
C VAL A 456 20.56 -17.56 8.42
N SER A 457 20.00 -16.46 8.89
CA SER A 457 18.98 -16.49 9.93
C SER A 457 17.62 -17.02 9.49
N ARG A 458 17.28 -16.90 8.20
CA ARG A 458 16.11 -17.56 7.61
C ARG A 458 16.27 -19.08 7.54
N LEU A 459 17.49 -19.56 7.25
CA LEU A 459 17.78 -20.99 7.10
C LEU A 459 18.11 -21.68 8.43
N ALA A 460 18.68 -20.95 9.38
CA ALA A 460 19.18 -21.44 10.65
C ALA A 460 18.22 -21.10 11.79
N ALA A 461 17.15 -21.89 11.92
CA ALA A 461 16.25 -21.86 13.08
C ALA A 461 16.90 -22.56 14.29
N ASP A 462 17.99 -21.98 14.81
CA ASP A 462 18.67 -22.34 16.07
C ASP A 462 19.51 -23.63 16.05
N THR A 463 19.35 -24.48 15.04
CA THR A 463 19.92 -25.84 14.99
C THR A 463 21.30 -25.96 14.32
N ILE A 464 21.80 -24.89 13.69
CA ILE A 464 22.97 -24.97 12.82
C ILE A 464 24.25 -24.55 13.56
N PRO A 465 25.24 -25.45 13.71
CA PRO A 465 26.53 -25.12 14.30
C PRO A 465 27.24 -23.97 13.56
N GLY A 466 27.70 -22.98 14.32
CA GLY A 466 28.44 -21.83 13.81
C GLY A 466 27.60 -20.63 13.37
N ALA A 467 26.27 -20.74 13.26
CA ALA A 467 25.42 -19.59 12.91
C ALA A 467 25.50 -18.47 13.96
N ARG A 468 25.49 -18.82 15.26
CA ARG A 468 25.65 -17.85 16.36
C ARG A 468 26.97 -17.08 16.28
N ALA A 469 28.06 -17.72 15.89
CA ALA A 469 29.37 -17.07 15.76
C ALA A 469 29.35 -15.97 14.68
N LEU A 470 28.63 -16.18 13.58
CA LEU A 470 28.47 -15.18 12.53
C LEU A 470 27.71 -13.95 13.03
N TYR A 471 26.65 -14.13 13.83
CA TYR A 471 25.93 -12.99 14.41
C TYR A 471 26.82 -12.23 15.40
N ILE A 472 27.56 -12.92 16.26
CA ILE A 472 28.51 -12.26 17.19
C ILE A 472 29.54 -11.44 16.43
N GLN A 473 30.09 -11.99 15.34
CA GLN A 473 31.00 -11.24 14.47
C GLN A 473 30.30 -10.02 13.84
N GLY A 474 29.06 -10.18 13.37
CA GLY A 474 28.27 -9.09 12.79
C GLY A 474 27.97 -7.96 13.77
N LEU A 475 27.80 -8.24 15.07
CA LEU A 475 27.66 -7.21 16.10
C LEU A 475 28.86 -6.28 16.22
N GLY A 476 30.05 -6.73 15.80
CA GLY A 476 31.28 -5.92 15.76
C GLY A 476 31.41 -5.04 14.51
N SER A 477 30.47 -5.12 13.56
CA SER A 477 30.51 -4.29 12.34
C SER A 477 30.30 -2.82 12.68
N PRO A 478 30.98 -1.87 12.00
CA PRO A 478 30.70 -0.45 12.14
C PRO A 478 29.34 -0.06 11.52
N ASP A 479 28.81 -0.85 10.59
CA ASP A 479 27.55 -0.56 9.91
C ASP A 479 26.33 -0.97 10.79
N PRO A 480 25.40 -0.04 11.11
CA PRO A 480 24.24 -0.33 11.93
C PRO A 480 23.29 -1.38 11.34
N VAL A 481 23.15 -1.45 10.02
CA VAL A 481 22.26 -2.42 9.35
C VAL A 481 22.82 -3.84 9.49
N VAL A 482 24.14 -4.01 9.40
CA VAL A 482 24.79 -5.29 9.70
C VAL A 482 24.52 -5.71 11.14
N ARG A 483 24.68 -4.80 12.09
CA ARG A 483 24.40 -5.10 13.50
C ARG A 483 22.92 -5.44 13.71
N ALA A 484 22.00 -4.73 13.07
CA ALA A 484 20.57 -5.03 13.11
C ALA A 484 20.25 -6.44 12.56
N ALA A 485 20.86 -6.83 11.43
CA ALA A 485 20.73 -8.16 10.86
C ALA A 485 21.25 -9.26 11.81
N ALA A 486 22.40 -9.03 12.46
CA ALA A 486 22.95 -9.93 13.47
C ALA A 486 22.02 -10.06 14.69
N LEU A 487 21.49 -8.94 15.20
CA LEU A 487 20.56 -8.89 16.32
C LEU A 487 19.26 -9.63 16.01
N GLY A 488 18.70 -9.48 14.80
CA GLY A 488 17.55 -10.25 14.35
C GLY A 488 17.82 -11.76 14.33
N GLY A 489 19.06 -12.16 14.04
CA GLY A 489 19.48 -13.56 14.14
C GLY A 489 19.55 -14.10 15.56
N LEU A 490 20.04 -13.30 16.50
CA LEU A 490 20.05 -13.65 17.92
C LEU A 490 18.64 -13.63 18.52
N ALA A 491 17.78 -12.69 18.11
CA ALA A 491 16.39 -12.58 18.56
C ALA A 491 15.58 -13.85 18.28
N ARG A 492 15.78 -14.48 17.11
CA ARG A 492 15.11 -15.75 16.77
C ARG A 492 15.50 -16.90 17.69
N ARG A 493 16.77 -16.95 18.09
CA ARG A 493 17.32 -17.95 19.02
C ARG A 493 16.82 -17.72 20.44
N ALA A 494 16.82 -16.45 20.85
CA ALA A 494 16.47 -16.01 22.18
C ALA A 494 17.16 -16.84 23.29
N ASP A 495 18.46 -17.07 23.13
CA ASP A 495 19.29 -17.81 24.09
C ASP A 495 19.54 -16.94 25.34
N PRO A 496 19.17 -17.38 26.56
CA PRO A 496 19.40 -16.61 27.78
C PRO A 496 20.87 -16.20 28.00
N GLY A 497 21.83 -16.99 27.49
CA GLY A 497 23.26 -16.68 27.56
C GLY A 497 23.68 -15.46 26.73
N ASP A 498 22.82 -15.00 25.80
CA ASP A 498 23.09 -13.84 24.96
C ASP A 498 22.73 -12.50 25.66
N LEU A 499 22.12 -12.51 26.85
CA LEU A 499 21.72 -11.27 27.54
C LEU A 499 22.84 -10.23 27.67
N PRO A 500 24.05 -10.56 28.17
CA PRO A 500 25.13 -9.56 28.29
C PRO A 500 25.54 -8.97 26.94
N LEU A 501 25.55 -9.80 25.90
CA LEU A 501 25.89 -9.42 24.54
C LEU A 501 24.86 -8.46 23.94
N LEU A 502 23.56 -8.76 24.10
CA LEU A 502 22.49 -7.91 23.60
C LEU A 502 22.44 -6.56 24.34
N MET A 503 22.72 -6.56 25.64
CA MET A 503 22.85 -5.32 26.42
C MET A 503 24.00 -4.46 25.91
N GLU A 504 25.15 -5.06 25.60
CA GLU A 504 26.28 -4.32 25.01
C GLU A 504 25.96 -3.80 23.60
N ALA A 505 25.30 -4.61 22.78
CA ALA A 505 24.89 -4.19 21.44
C ALA A 505 23.93 -2.98 21.47
N TYR A 506 22.99 -2.94 22.42
CA TYR A 506 22.14 -1.76 22.64
C TYR A 506 22.95 -0.54 23.11
N ALA A 507 23.96 -0.74 23.96
CA ALA A 507 24.84 0.35 24.41
C ALA A 507 25.63 0.98 23.26
N VAL A 508 26.12 0.16 22.33
CA VAL A 508 26.78 0.62 21.09
C VAL A 508 25.79 1.32 20.18
N ALA A 509 24.60 0.75 19.98
CA ALA A 509 23.62 1.26 19.03
C ALA A 509 23.04 2.64 19.39
N GLN A 510 23.08 3.03 20.67
CA GLN A 510 22.68 4.38 21.10
C GLN A 510 23.56 5.50 20.54
N ARG A 511 24.72 5.18 19.96
CA ARG A 511 25.65 6.15 19.35
C ARG A 511 25.48 6.26 17.84
N ASP A 512 24.60 5.47 17.26
CA ASP A 512 24.37 5.46 15.83
C ASP A 512 23.57 6.68 15.39
N SER A 513 23.84 7.14 14.17
CA SER A 513 23.02 8.18 13.52
C SER A 513 21.67 7.66 13.03
N VAL A 514 21.46 6.34 13.06
CA VAL A 514 20.22 5.65 12.66
C VAL A 514 19.85 4.63 13.74
N ASN A 515 18.57 4.36 13.91
CA ASN A 515 18.07 3.60 15.06
C ASN A 515 17.86 2.10 14.81
N ASP A 516 18.16 1.60 13.61
CA ASP A 516 17.92 0.21 13.20
C ASP A 516 18.52 -0.81 14.16
N ALA A 517 19.80 -0.63 14.53
CA ALA A 517 20.48 -1.51 15.48
C ALA A 517 19.88 -1.40 16.90
N ALA A 518 19.47 -0.21 17.32
CA ALA A 518 18.87 0.00 18.64
C ALA A 518 17.50 -0.68 18.73
N LEU A 519 16.66 -0.51 17.70
CA LEU A 519 15.36 -1.19 17.59
C LEU A 519 15.53 -2.71 17.54
N ALA A 520 16.46 -3.22 16.72
CA ALA A 520 16.73 -4.66 16.64
C ALA A 520 17.24 -5.23 17.98
N ALA A 521 18.03 -4.46 18.75
CA ALA A 521 18.51 -4.88 20.05
C ALA A 521 17.37 -4.96 21.07
N VAL A 522 16.46 -3.98 21.08
CA VAL A 522 15.26 -3.99 21.93
C VAL A 522 14.35 -5.17 21.58
N GLU A 523 14.19 -5.47 20.30
CA GLU A 523 13.42 -6.64 19.84
C GLU A 523 14.06 -7.96 20.30
N ALA A 524 15.39 -8.09 20.21
CA ALA A 524 16.12 -9.26 20.71
C ALA A 524 16.02 -9.43 22.23
N LEU A 525 16.16 -8.33 22.97
CA LEU A 525 15.95 -8.28 24.42
C LEU A 525 14.51 -8.65 24.81
N GLY A 526 13.53 -8.15 24.05
CA GLY A 526 12.12 -8.53 24.21
C GLY A 526 11.85 -10.01 23.97
N ALA A 527 12.53 -10.61 23.00
CA ALA A 527 12.44 -12.04 22.74
C ALA A 527 12.98 -12.88 23.93
N LEU A 528 14.05 -12.42 24.59
CA LEU A 528 14.52 -13.02 25.86
C LEU A 528 13.50 -12.85 26.99
N ALA A 529 12.95 -11.64 27.14
CA ALA A 529 11.94 -11.36 28.17
C ALA A 529 10.70 -12.25 28.02
N ALA A 530 10.24 -12.47 26.78
CA ALA A 530 9.12 -13.36 26.47
C ALA A 530 9.40 -14.84 26.85
N ARG A 531 10.66 -15.22 27.01
CA ARG A 531 11.10 -16.55 27.50
C ARG A 531 11.34 -16.60 29.00
N GLY A 532 11.00 -15.54 29.74
CA GLY A 532 11.15 -15.46 31.20
C GLY A 532 12.52 -14.98 31.68
N VAL A 533 13.40 -14.52 30.78
CA VAL A 533 14.67 -13.89 31.20
C VAL A 533 14.37 -12.53 31.83
N PRO A 534 14.88 -12.20 33.04
CA PRO A 534 14.59 -10.95 33.74
C PRO A 534 15.38 -9.76 33.15
N VAL A 535 15.01 -9.34 31.94
CA VAL A 535 15.68 -8.29 31.17
C VAL A 535 15.42 -6.89 31.74
N ALA A 536 14.15 -6.57 32.00
CA ALA A 536 13.69 -5.21 32.32
C ALA A 536 14.49 -4.55 33.45
N ARG A 537 14.66 -5.26 34.58
CA ARG A 537 15.42 -4.72 35.73
C ARG A 537 16.85 -4.33 35.35
N SER A 538 17.56 -5.19 34.64
CA SER A 538 18.95 -4.95 34.24
C SER A 538 19.04 -3.83 33.20
N PHE A 539 18.07 -3.78 32.29
CA PHE A 539 17.98 -2.77 31.24
C PHE A 539 17.78 -1.36 31.83
N PHE A 540 16.76 -1.18 32.67
CA PHE A 540 16.42 0.11 33.25
C PHE A 540 17.42 0.61 34.31
N LEU A 541 18.19 -0.27 34.94
CA LEU A 541 19.31 0.13 35.81
C LEU A 541 20.52 0.67 35.02
N ARG A 542 20.70 0.21 33.78
CA ARG A 542 21.91 0.51 32.99
C ARG A 542 21.71 1.67 32.02
N PHE A 543 20.53 1.78 31.42
CA PHE A 543 20.32 2.71 30.31
C PHE A 543 19.42 3.88 30.69
N PRO A 544 19.80 5.11 30.31
CA PRO A 544 18.90 6.24 30.39
C PRO A 544 17.78 6.08 29.36
N ARG A 545 16.72 6.87 29.55
CA ARG A 545 15.62 6.98 28.60
C ARG A 545 16.13 7.51 27.25
N SER A 546 15.80 6.84 26.15
CA SER A 546 16.20 7.26 24.80
C SER A 546 15.45 8.52 24.34
N GLU A 547 16.16 9.42 23.66
CA GLU A 547 15.59 10.58 22.98
C GLU A 547 14.77 10.20 21.74
N ASP A 548 15.07 9.05 21.13
CA ASP A 548 14.33 8.54 19.98
C ASP A 548 12.96 7.96 20.40
N PRO A 549 11.83 8.56 19.95
CA PRO A 549 10.49 8.08 20.29
C PRO A 549 10.20 6.66 19.80
N LEU A 550 10.78 6.22 18.69
CA LEU A 550 10.58 4.88 18.14
C LEU A 550 11.27 3.83 19.02
N VAL A 551 12.47 4.15 19.52
CA VAL A 551 13.17 3.29 20.48
C VAL A 551 12.39 3.22 21.79
N ARG A 552 11.86 4.34 22.29
CA ARG A 552 10.96 4.32 23.46
C ARG A 552 9.73 3.46 23.23
N ALA A 553 9.07 3.60 22.08
CA ALA A 553 7.89 2.82 21.73
C ALA A 553 8.19 1.31 21.67
N ALA A 554 9.34 0.95 21.10
CA ALA A 554 9.81 -0.43 21.07
C ALA A 554 10.07 -0.97 22.48
N VAL A 555 10.76 -0.20 23.34
CA VAL A 555 11.03 -0.60 24.73
C VAL A 555 9.73 -0.76 25.50
N ALA A 556 8.80 0.18 25.37
CA ALA A 556 7.50 0.13 26.02
C ALA A 556 6.74 -1.15 25.72
N ARG A 557 6.71 -1.51 24.43
CA ARG A 557 6.01 -2.68 23.91
C ARG A 557 6.69 -3.99 24.29
N ARG A 558 8.02 -4.01 24.39
CA ARG A 558 8.81 -5.25 24.52
C ARG A 558 9.30 -5.55 25.93
N LEU A 559 9.54 -4.53 26.75
CA LEU A 559 10.19 -4.63 28.05
C LEU A 559 9.38 -4.03 29.22
N ASP A 560 8.15 -3.53 28.95
CA ASP A 560 7.25 -2.84 29.90
C ASP A 560 7.78 -1.47 30.37
N ASP A 561 7.22 -0.37 29.82
CA ASP A 561 7.70 1.03 29.97
C ASP A 561 7.48 1.66 31.35
N ARG A 562 6.93 0.93 32.32
CA ARG A 562 6.46 1.51 33.60
C ARG A 562 7.55 2.29 34.35
N ALA A 563 8.82 2.02 34.08
CA ALA A 563 9.96 2.71 34.66
C ALA A 563 10.37 4.01 33.92
N TRP A 564 10.02 4.18 32.65
CA TRP A 564 10.50 5.29 31.80
C TRP A 564 9.44 6.33 31.47
N GLY A 565 8.14 6.07 31.66
CA GLY A 565 7.05 7.05 31.48
C GLY A 565 6.36 6.96 30.11
N SER A 566 5.70 8.03 29.65
CA SER A 566 4.97 8.02 28.38
C SER A 566 5.91 7.94 27.16
N THR A 567 5.57 7.13 26.16
CA THR A 567 6.29 7.01 24.87
C THR A 567 6.35 8.34 24.10
N TRP A 568 5.25 9.10 24.14
CA TRP A 568 5.02 10.38 23.47
C TRP A 568 4.80 11.50 24.50
N PRO A 569 5.02 12.79 24.18
CA PRO A 569 5.29 13.36 22.86
C PRO A 569 6.72 13.10 22.37
N ALA A 570 6.94 13.31 21.07
CA ALA A 570 8.26 13.36 20.51
C ALA A 570 8.81 14.78 20.45
N GLU A 571 10.11 14.91 20.71
CA GLU A 571 10.84 16.15 20.47
C GLU A 571 11.26 16.19 19.01
N THR A 572 10.82 17.22 18.27
CA THR A 572 11.09 17.35 16.83
C THR A 572 12.17 18.39 16.52
N GLY A 573 12.52 19.25 17.48
CA GLY A 573 13.45 20.36 17.28
C GLY A 573 12.94 21.45 16.33
N ARG A 574 11.71 21.34 15.81
CA ARG A 574 11.11 22.29 14.86
C ARG A 574 10.41 23.43 15.61
N PRO A 575 10.71 24.71 15.30
CA PRO A 575 10.03 25.85 15.91
C PRO A 575 8.61 26.02 15.35
N ASP A 576 7.73 26.72 16.07
CA ASP A 576 6.34 26.94 15.62
C ASP A 576 6.26 27.63 14.25
N ALA A 577 7.19 28.54 13.97
CA ALA A 577 7.31 29.22 12.67
C ALA A 577 7.46 28.26 11.49
N PHE A 578 8.11 27.10 11.68
CA PHE A 578 8.26 26.07 10.65
C PHE A 578 6.90 25.51 10.23
N TYR A 579 6.02 25.17 11.18
CA TYR A 579 4.71 24.63 10.85
C TYR A 579 3.84 25.68 10.16
N ARG A 580 3.93 26.94 10.60
CA ARG A 580 3.23 28.06 9.95
C ARG A 580 3.68 28.24 8.49
N GLU A 581 4.98 28.13 8.22
CA GLU A 581 5.54 28.18 6.86
C GLU A 581 5.03 27.02 6.00
N VAL A 582 5.06 25.79 6.51
CA VAL A 582 4.50 24.62 5.81
C VAL A 582 3.02 24.83 5.47
N ILE A 583 2.22 25.37 6.39
CA ILE A 583 0.82 25.66 6.11
C ILE A 583 0.69 26.72 5.01
N ARG A 584 1.42 27.84 5.11
CA ARG A 584 1.35 28.95 4.15
C ARG A 584 1.81 28.57 2.75
N GLU A 585 2.89 27.82 2.63
CA GLU A 585 3.52 27.53 1.34
C GLU A 585 2.92 26.31 0.63
N LEU A 586 2.43 25.32 1.39
CA LEU A 586 2.00 24.04 0.82
C LEU A 586 0.52 23.78 1.01
N VAL A 587 -0.04 24.04 2.20
CA VAL A 587 -1.41 23.63 2.54
C VAL A 587 -2.44 24.67 2.10
N ALA A 588 -2.20 25.96 2.36
CA ALA A 588 -3.12 27.04 2.00
C ALA A 588 -3.34 27.11 0.48
N PRO A 589 -2.32 27.05 -0.40
CA PRO A 589 -2.54 27.08 -1.84
C PRO A 589 -3.33 25.86 -2.37
N ASP A 590 -3.15 24.67 -1.79
CA ASP A 590 -3.93 23.47 -2.14
C ASP A 590 -5.40 23.62 -1.70
N ILE A 591 -5.64 24.19 -0.52
CA ILE A 591 -7.00 24.42 -0.01
C ILE A 591 -7.74 25.52 -0.78
N GLU A 592 -7.08 26.65 -1.04
CA GLU A 592 -7.68 27.87 -1.62
C GLU A 592 -7.85 27.76 -3.14
N ASP A 593 -6.79 27.31 -3.82
CA ASP A 593 -6.67 27.38 -5.28
C ASP A 593 -6.57 26.00 -5.93
N GLY A 594 -6.49 24.92 -5.15
CA GLY A 594 -6.15 23.59 -5.66
C GLY A 594 -4.72 23.51 -6.23
N ALA A 595 -3.87 24.48 -5.88
CA ALA A 595 -2.52 24.60 -6.40
C ALA A 595 -1.60 23.59 -5.70
N ARG A 596 -1.19 22.55 -6.44
CA ARG A 596 -0.41 21.43 -5.92
C ARG A 596 0.98 21.39 -6.54
N PRO A 597 2.05 21.20 -5.73
CA PRO A 597 3.38 20.99 -6.26
C PRO A 597 3.42 19.76 -7.17
N ARG A 598 4.15 19.88 -8.29
CA ARG A 598 4.40 18.76 -9.19
C ARG A 598 5.88 18.47 -9.29
N VAL A 599 6.23 17.21 -9.48
CA VAL A 599 7.59 16.79 -9.78
C VAL A 599 7.60 15.94 -11.04
N ARG A 600 8.69 16.02 -11.81
CA ARG A 600 8.95 15.15 -12.96
C ARG A 600 10.06 14.19 -12.61
N VAL A 601 9.76 12.89 -12.69
CA VAL A 601 10.74 11.84 -12.52
C VAL A 601 11.30 11.48 -13.88
N HIS A 602 12.61 11.64 -14.04
CA HIS A 602 13.32 11.26 -15.25
C HIS A 602 13.87 9.84 -15.09
N THR A 603 13.59 8.98 -16.07
CA THR A 603 14.12 7.60 -16.13
C THR A 603 14.89 7.42 -17.43
N ALA A 604 15.58 6.29 -17.59
CA ALA A 604 16.26 5.96 -18.84
C ALA A 604 15.30 5.82 -20.04
N ASN A 605 14.03 5.49 -19.78
CA ASN A 605 13.03 5.15 -20.81
C ASN A 605 11.93 6.21 -20.96
N GLY A 606 12.19 7.44 -20.50
CA GLY A 606 11.24 8.55 -20.52
C GLY A 606 10.95 9.10 -19.14
N SER A 607 9.97 10.00 -19.04
CA SER A 607 9.66 10.70 -17.80
C SER A 607 8.18 10.63 -17.48
N PHE A 608 7.85 10.64 -16.19
CA PHE A 608 6.47 10.73 -15.71
C PHE A 608 6.34 11.84 -14.68
N THR A 609 5.13 12.40 -14.56
CA THR A 609 4.84 13.54 -13.68
C THR A 609 3.98 13.11 -12.51
N ILE A 610 4.37 13.54 -11.31
CA ILE A 610 3.67 13.30 -10.07
C ILE A 610 3.11 14.64 -9.58
N GLU A 611 1.84 14.65 -9.17
CA GLU A 611 1.23 15.72 -8.38
C GLU A 611 1.23 15.32 -6.91
N LEU A 612 1.75 16.19 -6.03
CA LEU A 612 1.84 15.96 -4.59
C LEU A 612 0.59 16.49 -3.86
N LEU A 613 0.31 15.96 -2.67
CA LEU A 613 -0.94 16.20 -1.93
C LEU A 613 -0.68 16.83 -0.54
N PRO A 614 -0.26 18.10 -0.48
CA PRO A 614 0.16 18.74 0.76
C PRO A 614 -0.97 18.93 1.78
N ALA A 615 -2.22 19.14 1.37
CA ALA A 615 -3.32 19.19 2.34
C ALA A 615 -3.56 17.83 3.04
N ALA A 616 -3.19 16.73 2.40
CA ALA A 616 -3.32 15.39 2.98
C ALA A 616 -2.10 15.00 3.83
N ALA A 617 -0.88 15.29 3.38
CA ALA A 617 0.36 14.91 4.06
C ALA A 617 1.43 16.06 4.02
N PRO A 618 1.21 17.17 4.76
CA PRO A 618 2.05 18.36 4.67
C PRO A 618 3.53 18.10 4.91
N LEU A 619 3.88 17.39 5.99
CA LEU A 619 5.26 17.18 6.40
C LEU A 619 5.96 16.17 5.48
N THR A 620 5.22 15.19 4.98
CA THR A 620 5.71 14.22 4.00
C THR A 620 6.03 14.88 2.67
N VAL A 621 5.13 15.74 2.17
CA VAL A 621 5.35 16.51 0.92
C VAL A 621 6.50 17.50 1.10
N HIS A 622 6.55 18.23 2.21
CA HIS A 622 7.67 19.13 2.53
C HIS A 622 9.00 18.38 2.53
N ASN A 623 9.08 17.25 3.24
CA ASN A 623 10.28 16.42 3.30
C ASN A 623 10.68 15.91 1.91
N PHE A 624 9.74 15.34 1.15
CA PHE A 624 10.02 14.83 -0.19
C PHE A 624 10.54 15.91 -1.14
N LEU A 625 9.93 17.10 -1.13
CA LEU A 625 10.40 18.24 -1.94
C LEU A 625 11.79 18.72 -1.51
N ALA A 626 12.07 18.80 -0.21
CA ALA A 626 13.38 19.17 0.30
C ALA A 626 14.47 18.16 -0.12
N LEU A 627 14.15 16.85 -0.09
CA LEU A 627 15.03 15.78 -0.58
C LEU A 627 15.25 15.88 -2.10
N ALA A 628 14.19 16.13 -2.88
CA ALA A 628 14.29 16.26 -4.33
C ALA A 628 15.13 17.47 -4.74
N ARG A 629 14.90 18.65 -4.14
CA ARG A 629 15.65 19.88 -4.46
C ARG A 629 17.15 19.78 -4.22
N ARG A 630 17.59 18.93 -3.29
CA ARG A 630 19.02 18.68 -3.00
C ARG A 630 19.62 17.53 -3.82
N GLY A 631 18.88 16.98 -4.80
CA GLY A 631 19.32 15.85 -5.62
C GLY A 631 19.45 14.52 -4.87
N PHE A 632 18.75 14.34 -3.74
CA PHE A 632 18.90 13.14 -2.90
C PHE A 632 18.53 11.84 -3.63
N PHE A 633 17.64 11.93 -4.62
CA PHE A 633 17.14 10.79 -5.39
C PHE A 633 17.94 10.55 -6.67
N ASP A 634 18.85 11.44 -7.04
CA ASP A 634 19.54 11.41 -8.33
C ASP A 634 20.52 10.25 -8.38
N GLY A 635 20.39 9.40 -9.39
CA GLY A 635 21.16 8.16 -9.54
C GLY A 635 20.78 7.04 -8.56
N ALA A 636 19.81 7.27 -7.67
CA ALA A 636 19.26 6.21 -6.83
C ALA A 636 18.54 5.16 -7.70
N ARG A 637 18.26 3.99 -7.13
CA ARG A 637 17.62 2.89 -7.86
C ARG A 637 16.19 2.66 -7.43
N TRP A 638 15.37 2.20 -8.36
CA TRP A 638 14.17 1.42 -8.06
C TRP A 638 14.60 0.03 -7.55
N HIS A 639 15.06 -0.01 -6.30
CA HIS A 639 15.68 -1.19 -5.68
C HIS A 639 14.68 -2.35 -5.47
N ARG A 640 13.38 -2.08 -5.50
CA ARG A 640 12.34 -3.09 -5.38
C ARG A 640 11.18 -2.79 -6.32
N VAL A 641 10.93 -3.69 -7.26
CA VAL A 641 9.75 -3.67 -8.14
C VAL A 641 9.04 -5.00 -8.00
N VAL A 642 7.79 -4.95 -7.55
CA VAL A 642 6.93 -6.13 -7.49
C VAL A 642 5.83 -5.95 -8.53
N PRO A 643 5.87 -6.68 -9.66
CA PRO A 643 4.88 -6.58 -10.73
C PRO A 643 3.45 -6.62 -10.18
N ASN A 644 2.52 -5.83 -10.74
CA ASN A 644 1.12 -5.67 -10.26
C ASN A 644 0.92 -5.27 -8.79
N PHE A 645 1.98 -4.85 -8.08
CA PHE A 645 1.88 -4.39 -6.71
C PHE A 645 2.39 -2.96 -6.59
N VAL A 646 3.71 -2.79 -6.50
CA VAL A 646 4.36 -1.49 -6.32
C VAL A 646 5.76 -1.47 -6.94
N LEU A 647 6.20 -0.31 -7.43
CA LEU A 647 7.62 0.03 -7.54
C LEU A 647 8.04 0.90 -6.36
N GLN A 648 9.23 0.66 -5.82
CA GLN A 648 9.74 1.32 -4.61
C GLN A 648 11.17 1.82 -4.84
N GLY A 649 11.39 3.07 -4.43
CA GLY A 649 12.64 3.81 -4.59
C GLY A 649 12.91 4.72 -3.39
N GLY A 650 13.90 5.61 -3.53
CA GLY A 650 14.25 6.57 -2.48
C GLY A 650 15.17 6.05 -1.38
N ASP A 651 15.81 4.90 -1.61
CA ASP A 651 16.86 4.37 -0.73
C ASP A 651 18.26 4.80 -1.23
N PRO A 652 19.03 5.59 -0.45
CA PRO A 652 20.38 5.99 -0.82
C PRO A 652 21.41 4.85 -0.82
N ARG A 653 21.15 3.73 -0.10
CA ARG A 653 22.06 2.58 -0.07
C ARG A 653 21.88 1.64 -1.26
N GLY A 654 20.69 1.65 -1.85
CA GLY A 654 20.27 0.79 -2.95
C GLY A 654 19.96 -0.66 -2.56
N ASP A 655 20.02 -1.00 -1.27
CA ASP A 655 19.75 -2.34 -0.73
C ASP A 655 18.36 -2.45 -0.06
N GLY A 656 17.60 -1.36 0.05
CA GLY A 656 16.31 -1.27 0.73
C GLY A 656 16.41 -0.92 2.21
N GLU A 657 17.60 -0.78 2.77
CA GLU A 657 17.82 -0.61 4.22
C GLU A 657 18.30 0.81 4.59
N GLY A 658 18.31 1.76 3.64
CA GLY A 658 18.77 3.13 3.88
C GLY A 658 17.65 4.16 4.00
N GLY A 659 18.02 5.34 4.48
CA GLY A 659 17.11 6.46 4.67
C GLY A 659 17.87 7.79 4.78
N PRO A 660 17.17 8.90 5.05
CA PRO A 660 17.76 10.23 5.04
C PRO A 660 18.48 10.57 6.36
N GLY A 661 18.64 9.61 7.28
CA GLY A 661 19.23 9.80 8.61
C GLY A 661 18.25 10.26 9.69
N PHE A 662 16.96 10.32 9.38
CA PHE A 662 15.88 10.66 10.32
C PHE A 662 14.57 10.02 9.88
N ALA A 663 13.59 9.99 10.78
CA ALA A 663 12.24 9.54 10.52
C ALA A 663 11.20 10.67 10.67
N ILE A 664 10.17 10.64 9.83
CA ILE A 664 8.98 11.48 9.90
C ILE A 664 7.77 10.64 10.33
N ARG A 665 6.80 11.29 10.99
CA ARG A 665 5.60 10.61 11.51
C ARG A 665 4.62 10.37 10.38
N ASP A 666 3.83 9.31 10.52
CA ASP A 666 2.85 8.93 9.52
C ASP A 666 1.69 9.93 9.47
N GLU A 667 1.41 10.47 8.29
CA GLU A 667 0.27 11.34 7.99
C GLU A 667 -0.83 10.51 7.31
N ILE A 668 -1.23 9.41 7.96
CA ILE A 668 -2.26 8.47 7.47
C ILE A 668 -3.54 9.23 7.10
N ASN A 669 -4.09 8.97 5.92
CA ASN A 669 -5.21 9.74 5.37
C ASN A 669 -6.18 8.88 4.53
N ARG A 670 -7.26 9.51 4.07
CA ARG A 670 -8.38 8.88 3.34
C ARG A 670 -8.09 8.53 1.88
N ILE A 671 -6.94 8.95 1.34
CA ILE A 671 -6.63 8.70 -0.07
C ILE A 671 -6.46 7.20 -0.29
N ARG A 672 -7.17 6.68 -1.30
CA ARG A 672 -7.16 5.27 -1.67
C ARG A 672 -5.99 4.98 -2.59
N TYR A 673 -5.32 3.85 -2.41
CA TYR A 673 -4.22 3.42 -3.27
C TYR A 673 -4.77 2.87 -4.58
N LEU A 674 -5.00 3.75 -5.54
CA LEU A 674 -5.25 3.39 -6.95
C LEU A 674 -3.93 3.34 -7.73
N ARG A 675 -3.95 2.85 -8.98
CA ARG A 675 -2.77 2.90 -9.87
C ARG A 675 -2.21 4.32 -9.93
N GLY A 676 -0.89 4.45 -9.78
CA GLY A 676 -0.17 5.73 -9.75
C GLY A 676 -0.15 6.43 -8.39
N THR A 677 -0.83 5.92 -7.35
CA THR A 677 -0.80 6.54 -6.02
C THR A 677 0.55 6.31 -5.35
N LEU A 678 1.12 7.39 -4.78
CA LEU A 678 2.35 7.34 -4.01
C LEU A 678 2.05 7.08 -2.54
N GLY A 679 2.85 6.20 -1.91
CA GLY A 679 2.85 5.98 -0.48
C GLY A 679 4.26 6.05 0.11
N MET A 680 4.38 6.52 1.34
CA MET A 680 5.63 6.46 2.11
C MET A 680 5.92 5.00 2.47
N ALA A 681 7.12 4.51 2.19
CA ALA A 681 7.54 3.18 2.62
C ALA A 681 7.94 3.21 4.09
N LEU A 682 7.56 2.17 4.84
CA LEU A 682 7.68 2.11 6.30
C LEU A 682 8.32 0.79 6.74
N SER A 683 9.23 0.85 7.71
CA SER A 683 9.75 -0.30 8.47
C SER A 683 8.96 -0.58 9.76
N GLY A 684 7.95 0.25 10.02
CA GLY A 684 7.05 0.24 11.17
C GLY A 684 6.27 1.57 11.25
N PRO A 685 5.29 1.71 12.17
CA PRO A 685 4.62 3.00 12.36
C PRO A 685 5.62 4.12 12.65
N ASP A 686 5.42 5.28 12.05
CA ASP A 686 6.22 6.50 12.24
C ASP A 686 7.70 6.38 11.84
N THR A 687 8.00 5.50 10.88
CA THR A 687 9.37 5.27 10.35
C THR A 687 9.59 5.83 8.94
N GLY A 688 8.66 6.64 8.43
CA GLY A 688 8.78 7.23 7.11
C GLY A 688 10.05 8.09 6.98
N GLY A 689 10.57 8.26 5.77
CA GLY A 689 11.82 8.99 5.56
C GLY A 689 11.95 9.42 4.11
N SER A 690 12.84 8.77 3.36
CA SER A 690 13.07 9.05 1.94
C SER A 690 12.49 8.00 1.01
N GLN A 691 12.26 6.78 1.50
CA GLN A 691 11.77 5.70 0.66
C GLN A 691 10.28 5.83 0.39
N PHE A 692 9.88 5.69 -0.86
CA PHE A 692 8.48 5.76 -1.27
C PHE A 692 8.17 4.69 -2.31
N PHE A 693 6.88 4.40 -2.48
CA PHE A 693 6.40 3.47 -3.49
C PHE A 693 5.29 4.08 -4.34
N ILE A 694 5.11 3.56 -5.55
CA ILE A 694 4.03 3.89 -6.47
C ILE A 694 3.25 2.60 -6.76
N ALA A 695 1.93 2.63 -6.58
CA ALA A 695 1.08 1.48 -6.83
C ALA A 695 0.86 1.21 -8.34
N HIS A 696 1.02 -0.03 -8.79
CA HIS A 696 0.76 -0.44 -10.20
C HIS A 696 -0.72 -0.74 -10.47
N SER A 697 -1.49 -1.04 -9.43
CA SER A 697 -2.92 -1.36 -9.50
C SER A 697 -3.59 -0.89 -8.21
N PRO A 698 -4.93 -0.90 -8.12
CA PRO A 698 -5.60 -0.71 -6.84
C PRO A 698 -5.05 -1.65 -5.75
N GLN A 699 -4.68 -1.08 -4.60
CA GLN A 699 -4.20 -1.79 -3.41
C GLN A 699 -5.04 -1.46 -2.17
N PRO A 700 -6.33 -1.85 -2.11
CA PRO A 700 -7.19 -1.54 -0.98
C PRO A 700 -6.62 -1.91 0.39
N HIS A 701 -5.79 -2.96 0.48
CA HIS A 701 -5.16 -3.38 1.74
C HIS A 701 -4.11 -2.40 2.30
N LEU A 702 -3.66 -1.42 1.52
CA LEU A 702 -2.77 -0.34 1.98
C LEU A 702 -3.56 0.89 2.49
N ASP A 703 -4.86 0.98 2.16
CA ASP A 703 -5.70 2.15 2.47
C ASP A 703 -5.76 2.45 3.97
N GLY A 704 -5.35 3.66 4.34
CA GLY A 704 -5.26 4.11 5.72
C GLY A 704 -4.32 3.28 6.61
N GLY A 705 -3.35 2.57 6.01
CA GLY A 705 -2.22 1.96 6.70
C GLY A 705 -0.87 2.60 6.35
N TYR A 706 -0.82 3.43 5.30
CA TYR A 706 0.37 4.13 4.83
C TYR A 706 0.02 5.58 4.45
N THR A 707 1.00 6.49 4.56
CA THR A 707 0.84 7.90 4.17
C THR A 707 0.80 8.04 2.66
N ALA A 708 -0.38 8.27 2.10
CA ALA A 708 -0.52 8.61 0.68
C ALA A 708 -0.27 10.12 0.47
N PHE A 709 0.68 10.48 -0.38
CA PHE A 709 1.15 11.88 -0.49
C PHE A 709 1.32 12.40 -1.93
N GLY A 710 0.96 11.61 -2.93
CA GLY A 710 1.03 12.02 -4.33
C GLY A 710 0.35 11.05 -5.29
N ARG A 711 0.26 11.45 -6.55
CA ARG A 711 -0.29 10.64 -7.65
C ARG A 711 0.42 10.91 -8.97
N VAL A 712 0.65 9.87 -9.77
CA VAL A 712 1.09 10.02 -11.15
C VAL A 712 -0.06 10.61 -11.97
N VAL A 713 0.20 11.74 -12.64
CA VAL A 713 -0.79 12.47 -13.45
C VAL A 713 -0.47 12.47 -14.95
N ALA A 714 0.75 12.08 -15.34
CA ALA A 714 1.15 11.91 -16.73
C ALA A 714 2.30 10.88 -16.83
N GLY A 715 2.34 10.08 -17.90
CA GLY A 715 3.39 9.09 -18.14
C GLY A 715 3.23 7.79 -17.33
N SER A 716 2.01 7.36 -17.03
CA SER A 716 1.75 6.14 -16.24
C SER A 716 2.32 4.87 -16.90
N GLU A 717 2.37 4.83 -18.23
CA GLU A 717 3.02 3.79 -19.02
C GLU A 717 4.53 3.72 -18.80
N VAL A 718 5.18 4.87 -18.54
CA VAL A 718 6.61 4.92 -18.20
C VAL A 718 6.84 4.36 -16.80
N ALA A 719 6.00 4.74 -15.84
CA ALA A 719 6.05 4.21 -14.47
C ALA A 719 5.84 2.68 -14.43
N ASP A 720 4.88 2.15 -15.20
CA ASP A 720 4.62 0.70 -15.24
C ASP A 720 5.74 -0.09 -15.94
N ALA A 721 6.46 0.54 -16.88
CA ALA A 721 7.57 -0.07 -17.60
C ALA A 721 8.86 -0.13 -16.78
N VAL A 722 8.92 0.53 -15.61
CA VAL A 722 10.07 0.46 -14.70
C VAL A 722 10.27 -0.97 -14.23
N VAL A 723 11.52 -1.42 -14.26
CA VAL A 723 11.94 -2.70 -13.71
C VAL A 723 12.99 -2.51 -12.62
N GLN A 724 13.19 -3.56 -11.81
CA GLN A 724 14.13 -3.50 -10.70
C GLN A 724 15.55 -3.11 -11.16
N ASP A 725 16.17 -2.24 -10.36
CA ASP A 725 17.47 -1.60 -10.56
C ASP A 725 17.53 -0.50 -11.63
N ASP A 726 16.42 -0.15 -12.27
CA ASP A 726 16.37 1.05 -13.12
C ASP A 726 16.77 2.28 -12.31
N PRO A 727 17.60 3.17 -12.89
CA PRO A 727 18.00 4.39 -12.21
C PRO A 727 16.84 5.40 -12.21
N ILE A 728 16.67 6.08 -11.09
CA ILE A 728 16.04 7.39 -11.01
C ILE A 728 17.10 8.37 -11.51
N VAL A 729 16.98 8.83 -12.76
CA VAL A 729 17.99 9.73 -13.35
C VAL A 729 18.02 11.04 -12.56
N SER A 730 16.84 11.62 -12.32
CA SER A 730 16.64 12.74 -11.40
C SER A 730 15.16 12.93 -11.07
N ILE A 731 14.89 13.70 -10.01
CA ILE A 731 13.54 14.21 -9.70
C ILE A 731 13.55 15.73 -9.74
N GLU A 732 12.94 16.29 -10.78
CA GLU A 732 12.84 17.73 -11.02
C GLU A 732 11.58 18.29 -10.34
N VAL A 733 11.73 19.31 -9.48
CA VAL A 733 10.58 20.03 -8.93
C VAL A 733 10.09 21.06 -9.94
N LEU A 734 8.83 20.95 -10.35
CA LEU A 734 8.22 21.82 -11.34
C LEU A 734 7.69 23.11 -10.67
N PRO A 735 7.69 24.24 -11.40
CA PRO A 735 7.15 25.51 -10.93
C PRO A 735 5.64 25.50 -10.71
#